data_AF-A0A1Y4T2H3-F1
#
_entry.id   AF-A0A1Y4T2H3-F1
#
_cell.length_a   1.000
_cell.length_b   1.000
_cell.length_c   1.000
_cell.angle_alpha   90.00
_cell.angle_beta   90.00
_cell.angle_gamma   90.00
#
_symmetry.space_group_name_H-M   'P 1'
#
loop_
_entity.id
_entity.type
_entity.pdbx_description
1 polymer ?
#
loop_
_entity_poly.entity_id
_entity_poly.type
_entity_poly.pdbx_seq_one_letter_code
_entity_poly.pdbx_strand_id
1 'polypeptide(L)'
;MLRERLKKELLIFDGAMGSMLQKYGMKAGEIPEVYNIEHPEMIIDIHKQYLKAGAHFITTNTFGCNPLKMQESGYCYCDLLKAAVKNAKKARDEVNPDAYIVLDIGPIGQLLEPLGTLRFDEAYEMIASQVLMVKDDVDAVLLETMTDLYEVKAGILAVKENSDLPVFVTMTFESHQRTLTGTDPLTFVNVVEGLKVDALGVNCSLGPVELLPIVKTILKYASVPVIVQPNAGLPCLEHGHTCYPMKSDEFVEAMKEYAQLGVNIIGGCCGTTPEFIAGLKEHLPSYSQPREVLPYTAVSSAHQTVLFEGQVVVCGERLNPTGKKKLKAALKEGNYEEYVKEAIQQQRAGADILDVNVGLPGIDEKQVMVTVLKMLQEVIDLPLQIDSSSPEVIEKACRYYNGKPLINSVNAKEEVMEAIFPIVQKYGGVVIGLTLQDGIPLYADERLTLAKKIIQKAKTYQIPSKDIIIDCLTLTASAQQKEVQETLKAVSLVKNELSLYTTLGVSNVSFGLPHRPLLNRTFLALALQAGLNLPIINPLDQQLMDTIDAYRVLSYQDKDAIQYIEKQSQHTVQPVFPTTDFTLHDIIIHGLKDEVKAKTQELLQTKQALEIIDQIIIPALNQVGDDYENNRIFLPQLIQSAETTKLAFEVIKSTFHQQDAAKATVVMCTVEGDVHDIGKNIVKVILESYGYQVIDLGKDVKKERVVEAYQKYHPQAIGLSALMTTTVVHMQKTIQALKEAHCDCPIWVGGAVLTADIAREIGADYYCQDAMATVTLLQDIL
;
A
#
# COMPACT_ATOMS: atom_id res chain seq x y z
N MET A 1 5.83 -30.87 3.39
CA MET A 1 7.08 -31.20 2.67
C MET A 1 7.64 -30.03 1.84
N LEU A 2 6.89 -29.02 1.38
CA LEU A 2 7.48 -27.78 0.81
C LEU A 2 7.88 -26.74 1.88
N ARG A 3 6.97 -26.42 2.82
CA ARG A 3 7.19 -25.45 3.92
C ARG A 3 8.46 -25.69 4.76
N GLU A 4 8.86 -26.94 4.91
CA GLU A 4 10.08 -27.30 5.65
C GLU A 4 11.36 -27.12 4.81
N ARG A 5 11.28 -27.29 3.50
CA ARG A 5 12.40 -27.01 2.58
C ARG A 5 12.67 -25.53 2.50
N LEU A 6 11.63 -24.69 2.41
CA LEU A 6 11.74 -23.22 2.35
C LEU A 6 12.57 -22.61 3.50
N LYS A 7 12.56 -23.25 4.67
CA LYS A 7 13.30 -22.79 5.85
C LYS A 7 14.80 -23.15 5.84
N LYS A 8 15.23 -24.06 4.97
CA LYS A 8 16.58 -24.68 5.01
C LYS A 8 17.32 -24.60 3.69
N GLU A 9 16.62 -24.82 2.59
CA GLU A 9 17.17 -24.90 1.25
C GLU A 9 17.10 -23.55 0.56
N LEU A 10 18.08 -23.27 -0.31
CA LEU A 10 17.97 -22.21 -1.31
C LEU A 10 17.29 -22.82 -2.53
N LEU A 11 16.03 -22.45 -2.75
CA LEU A 11 15.25 -22.94 -3.87
C LEU A 11 15.29 -21.95 -5.05
N ILE A 12 14.96 -22.45 -6.24
CA ILE A 12 15.15 -21.74 -7.51
C ILE A 12 13.83 -21.73 -8.27
N PHE A 13 13.27 -20.55 -8.52
CA PHE A 13 12.20 -20.31 -9.49
C PHE A 13 12.75 -20.33 -10.91
N ASP A 14 11.85 -20.48 -11.87
CA ASP A 14 12.13 -20.28 -13.28
C ASP A 14 12.41 -18.80 -13.62
N GLY A 15 12.59 -18.53 -14.91
CA GLY A 15 12.77 -17.20 -15.48
C GLY A 15 11.53 -16.70 -16.21
N ALA A 16 11.67 -15.68 -17.05
CA ALA A 16 10.53 -15.07 -17.74
C ALA A 16 9.86 -15.98 -18.78
N MET A 17 8.55 -16.20 -18.64
CA MET A 17 7.69 -16.79 -19.67
C MET A 17 7.54 -15.84 -20.87
N GLY A 18 7.20 -14.57 -20.62
CA GLY A 18 6.96 -13.58 -21.68
C GLY A 18 8.17 -13.36 -22.59
N SER A 19 9.37 -13.24 -22.02
CA SER A 19 10.61 -13.10 -22.80
C SER A 19 10.93 -14.35 -23.62
N MET A 20 10.60 -15.55 -23.12
CA MET A 20 10.75 -16.78 -23.90
C MET A 20 9.74 -16.82 -25.05
N LEU A 21 8.47 -16.48 -24.82
CA LEU A 21 7.47 -16.41 -25.88
C LEU A 21 7.86 -15.44 -27.00
N GLN A 22 8.40 -14.26 -26.66
CA GLN A 22 8.94 -13.32 -27.64
C GLN A 22 10.06 -13.94 -28.49
N LYS A 23 10.98 -14.70 -27.88
CA LYS A 23 12.04 -15.42 -28.61
C LYS A 23 11.50 -16.51 -29.54
N TYR A 24 10.37 -17.10 -29.17
CA TYR A 24 9.66 -18.08 -29.99
C TYR A 24 8.75 -17.43 -31.07
N GLY A 25 8.78 -16.09 -31.18
CA GLY A 25 8.11 -15.35 -32.25
C GLY A 25 6.75 -14.75 -31.88
N MET A 26 6.37 -14.76 -30.59
CA MET A 26 5.18 -14.04 -30.13
C MET A 26 5.30 -12.55 -30.47
N LYS A 27 4.26 -11.99 -31.09
CA LYS A 27 4.27 -10.60 -31.53
C LYS A 27 3.87 -9.65 -30.42
N ALA A 28 4.32 -8.41 -30.53
CA ALA A 28 3.88 -7.31 -29.68
C ALA A 28 2.35 -7.17 -29.70
N GLY A 29 1.74 -7.10 -28.51
CA GLY A 29 0.28 -6.96 -28.33
C GLY A 29 -0.51 -8.26 -28.33
N GLU A 30 0.11 -9.41 -28.58
CA GLU A 30 -0.54 -10.71 -28.37
C GLU A 30 -0.64 -11.04 -26.87
N ILE A 31 -1.72 -11.73 -26.48
CA ILE A 31 -2.01 -12.11 -25.09
C ILE A 31 -1.28 -13.44 -24.79
N PRO A 32 -0.26 -13.47 -23.91
CA PRO A 32 0.53 -14.67 -23.63
C PRO A 32 -0.30 -15.88 -23.20
N GLU A 33 -1.37 -15.65 -22.46
CA GLU A 33 -2.23 -16.70 -21.92
C GLU A 33 -2.94 -17.49 -23.04
N VAL A 34 -3.22 -16.87 -24.20
CA VAL A 34 -3.87 -17.54 -25.36
C VAL A 34 -3.02 -18.69 -25.88
N TYR A 35 -1.69 -18.58 -25.76
CA TYR A 35 -0.75 -19.62 -26.18
C TYR A 35 -0.92 -20.92 -25.40
N ASN A 36 -1.58 -20.90 -24.23
CA ASN A 36 -1.93 -22.12 -23.50
C ASN A 36 -2.84 -23.06 -24.31
N ILE A 37 -3.68 -22.50 -25.19
CA ILE A 37 -4.63 -23.24 -26.03
C ILE A 37 -4.13 -23.34 -27.47
N GLU A 38 -3.68 -22.23 -28.06
CA GLU A 38 -3.30 -22.19 -29.48
C GLU A 38 -1.93 -22.82 -29.75
N HIS A 39 -1.00 -22.72 -28.79
CA HIS A 39 0.38 -23.17 -28.92
C HIS A 39 0.88 -23.96 -27.68
N PRO A 40 0.14 -24.98 -27.20
CA PRO A 40 0.43 -25.65 -25.93
C PRO A 40 1.81 -26.31 -25.89
N GLU A 41 2.27 -26.88 -27.01
CA GLU A 41 3.60 -27.51 -27.08
C GLU A 41 4.74 -26.50 -26.90
N MET A 42 4.54 -25.23 -27.26
CA MET A 42 5.51 -24.16 -26.99
C MET A 42 5.63 -23.89 -25.48
N ILE A 43 4.49 -23.75 -24.79
CA ILE A 43 4.45 -23.55 -23.33
C ILE A 43 5.08 -24.73 -22.60
N ILE A 44 4.74 -25.96 -23.01
CA ILE A 44 5.34 -27.18 -22.45
C ILE A 44 6.86 -27.18 -22.65
N ASP A 45 7.35 -26.84 -23.83
CA ASP A 45 8.80 -26.82 -24.12
C ASP A 45 9.54 -25.77 -23.29
N ILE A 46 8.98 -24.58 -23.10
CA ILE A 46 9.57 -23.53 -22.24
C ILE A 46 9.68 -24.02 -20.80
N HIS A 47 8.61 -24.60 -20.22
CA HIS A 47 8.69 -25.18 -18.87
C HIS A 47 9.74 -26.29 -18.79
N LYS A 48 9.82 -27.17 -19.78
CA LYS A 48 10.84 -28.23 -19.83
C LYS A 48 12.26 -27.67 -19.82
N GLN A 49 12.49 -26.56 -20.51
CA GLN A 49 13.81 -25.92 -20.53
C GLN A 49 14.19 -25.38 -19.15
N TYR A 50 13.28 -24.69 -18.45
CA TYR A 50 13.54 -24.21 -17.09
C TYR A 50 13.76 -25.34 -16.09
N LEU A 51 12.97 -26.42 -16.18
CA LEU A 51 13.16 -27.61 -15.35
C LEU A 51 14.53 -28.28 -15.61
N LYS A 52 14.94 -28.40 -16.89
CA LYS A 52 16.28 -28.92 -17.26
C LYS A 52 17.41 -28.01 -16.78
N ALA A 53 17.18 -26.70 -16.72
CA ALA A 53 18.12 -25.72 -16.16
C ALA A 53 18.23 -25.81 -14.63
N GLY A 54 17.38 -26.59 -13.97
CA GLY A 54 17.47 -26.83 -12.52
C GLY A 54 16.51 -26.00 -11.68
N ALA A 55 15.47 -25.41 -12.29
CA ALA A 55 14.39 -24.80 -11.54
C ALA A 55 13.67 -25.84 -10.66
N HIS A 56 13.39 -25.45 -9.43
CA HIS A 56 12.59 -26.22 -8.48
C HIS A 56 11.10 -25.86 -8.56
N PHE A 57 10.79 -24.63 -8.98
CA PHE A 57 9.44 -24.15 -9.25
C PHE A 57 9.30 -23.76 -10.72
N ILE A 58 8.14 -24.03 -11.31
CA ILE A 58 7.70 -23.41 -12.55
C ILE A 58 6.40 -22.64 -12.30
N THR A 59 6.31 -21.41 -12.81
CA THR A 59 5.08 -20.61 -12.76
C THR A 59 4.17 -20.98 -13.91
N THR A 60 2.86 -21.10 -13.68
CA THR A 60 1.91 -21.29 -14.78
C THR A 60 1.86 -20.04 -15.66
N ASN A 61 1.67 -20.20 -16.98
CA ASN A 61 1.50 -19.05 -17.89
C ASN A 61 0.12 -18.40 -17.69
N THR A 62 -0.08 -17.74 -16.56
CA THR A 62 -1.38 -17.23 -16.07
C THR A 62 -1.30 -15.85 -15.43
N PHE A 63 -0.16 -15.17 -15.50
CA PHE A 63 0.08 -13.85 -14.91
C PHE A 63 -1.09 -12.86 -15.11
N GLY A 64 -1.60 -12.72 -16.34
CA GLY A 64 -2.72 -11.85 -16.68
C GLY A 64 -4.09 -12.53 -16.74
N CYS A 65 -4.21 -13.80 -16.34
CA CYS A 65 -5.39 -14.64 -16.59
C CYS A 65 -6.58 -14.34 -15.67
N ASN A 66 -7.21 -13.17 -15.83
CA ASN A 66 -8.40 -12.77 -15.07
C ASN A 66 -9.56 -12.32 -15.97
N PRO A 67 -10.81 -12.25 -15.45
CA PRO A 67 -11.99 -11.91 -16.25
C PRO A 67 -11.93 -10.55 -16.95
N LEU A 68 -11.19 -9.57 -16.40
CA LEU A 68 -11.07 -8.24 -16.97
C LEU A 68 -10.05 -8.18 -18.10
N LYS A 69 -8.87 -8.79 -17.90
CA LYS A 69 -7.78 -8.81 -18.90
C LYS A 69 -8.06 -9.77 -20.06
N MET A 70 -8.85 -10.82 -19.86
CA MET A 70 -9.10 -11.84 -20.88
C MET A 70 -10.30 -11.55 -21.80
N GLN A 71 -10.95 -10.38 -21.69
CA GLN A 71 -12.14 -10.04 -22.49
C GLN A 71 -11.90 -10.10 -24.00
N GLU A 72 -10.70 -9.74 -24.45
CA GLU A 72 -10.31 -9.69 -25.86
C GLU A 72 -9.53 -10.93 -26.32
N SER A 73 -9.35 -11.92 -25.44
CA SER A 73 -8.58 -13.14 -25.73
C SER A 73 -9.26 -14.11 -26.70
N GLY A 74 -10.57 -13.95 -26.93
CA GLY A 74 -11.37 -14.91 -27.69
C GLY A 74 -11.68 -16.23 -26.95
N TYR A 75 -11.15 -16.41 -25.74
CA TYR A 75 -11.35 -17.59 -24.90
C TYR A 75 -11.89 -17.20 -23.52
N CYS A 76 -12.57 -18.15 -22.86
CA CYS A 76 -12.91 -17.97 -21.45
C CYS A 76 -11.63 -18.05 -20.61
N TYR A 77 -11.44 -17.12 -19.66
CA TYR A 77 -10.29 -17.15 -18.75
C TYR A 77 -10.17 -18.49 -18.01
N CYS A 78 -11.31 -19.13 -17.68
CA CYS A 78 -11.33 -20.45 -17.04
C CYS A 78 -10.67 -21.54 -17.90
N ASP A 79 -10.84 -21.49 -19.22
CA ASP A 79 -10.28 -22.48 -20.14
C ASP A 79 -8.78 -22.26 -20.34
N LEU A 80 -8.36 -21.00 -20.44
CA LEU A 80 -6.95 -20.60 -20.48
C LEU A 80 -6.21 -21.05 -19.22
N LEU A 81 -6.80 -20.80 -18.05
CA LEU A 81 -6.27 -21.19 -16.74
C LEU A 81 -6.06 -22.70 -16.64
N LYS A 82 -7.08 -23.50 -16.99
CA LYS A 82 -6.99 -24.96 -16.97
C LYS A 82 -5.97 -25.50 -17.97
N ALA A 83 -5.89 -24.90 -19.15
CA ALA A 83 -4.91 -25.27 -20.16
C ALA A 83 -3.48 -25.00 -19.68
N ALA A 84 -3.23 -23.85 -19.04
CA ALA A 84 -1.92 -23.50 -18.49
C ALA A 84 -1.44 -24.52 -17.45
N VAL A 85 -2.30 -24.87 -16.49
CA VAL A 85 -1.98 -25.85 -15.45
C VAL A 85 -1.72 -27.23 -16.06
N LYS A 86 -2.52 -27.65 -17.05
CA LYS A 86 -2.31 -28.91 -17.77
C LYS A 86 -0.95 -28.94 -18.49
N ASN A 87 -0.57 -27.83 -19.13
CA ASN A 87 0.71 -27.70 -19.83
C ASN A 87 1.89 -27.80 -18.86
N ALA A 88 1.83 -27.10 -17.71
CA ALA A 88 2.84 -27.17 -16.66
C ALA A 88 2.98 -28.59 -16.09
N LYS A 89 1.85 -29.29 -15.81
CA LYS A 89 1.85 -30.69 -15.34
C LYS A 89 2.53 -31.62 -16.33
N LYS A 90 2.20 -31.51 -17.61
CA LYS A 90 2.84 -32.32 -18.67
C LYS A 90 4.35 -32.10 -18.71
N ALA A 91 4.82 -30.85 -18.62
CA ALA A 91 6.24 -30.54 -18.58
C ALA A 91 6.95 -31.12 -17.35
N ARG A 92 6.36 -30.94 -16.15
CA ARG A 92 6.87 -31.48 -14.88
C ARG A 92 6.98 -33.00 -14.94
N ASP A 93 5.89 -33.68 -15.28
CA ASP A 93 5.82 -35.14 -15.24
C ASP A 93 6.80 -35.80 -16.25
N GLU A 94 7.13 -35.11 -17.35
CA GLU A 94 8.10 -35.59 -18.35
C GLU A 94 9.58 -35.30 -18.00
N VAL A 95 9.88 -34.28 -17.19
CA VAL A 95 11.27 -33.83 -16.94
C VAL A 95 11.70 -33.97 -15.49
N ASN A 96 10.89 -33.48 -14.55
CA ASN A 96 11.22 -33.50 -13.13
C ASN A 96 9.92 -33.58 -12.29
N PRO A 97 9.45 -34.80 -11.96
CA PRO A 97 8.24 -35.01 -11.15
C PRO A 97 8.30 -34.40 -9.73
N ASP A 98 9.50 -34.09 -9.22
CA ASP A 98 9.70 -33.49 -7.89
C ASP A 98 9.64 -31.95 -7.89
N ALA A 99 9.53 -31.32 -9.08
CA ALA A 99 9.36 -29.88 -9.19
C ALA A 99 7.94 -29.43 -8.81
N TYR A 100 7.81 -28.20 -8.34
CA TYR A 100 6.54 -27.62 -7.91
C TYR A 100 5.93 -26.75 -9.00
N ILE A 101 4.63 -26.89 -9.20
CA ILE A 101 3.84 -26.04 -10.09
C ILE A 101 3.23 -24.93 -9.25
N VAL A 102 3.52 -23.68 -9.61
CA VAL A 102 3.04 -22.51 -8.87
C VAL A 102 2.00 -21.80 -9.73
N LEU A 103 0.78 -21.66 -9.20
CA LEU A 103 -0.23 -20.82 -9.82
C LEU A 103 0.21 -19.36 -9.73
N ASP A 104 0.58 -18.78 -10.87
CA ASP A 104 0.97 -17.38 -10.97
C ASP A 104 -0.25 -16.48 -11.21
N ILE A 105 -0.45 -15.51 -10.33
CA ILE A 105 -1.51 -14.51 -10.37
C ILE A 105 -0.86 -13.14 -10.27
N GLY A 106 -0.83 -12.41 -11.39
CA GLY A 106 -0.40 -11.01 -11.43
C GLY A 106 -1.51 -10.04 -11.04
N PRO A 107 -1.23 -8.72 -11.08
CA PRO A 107 -2.21 -7.69 -10.75
C PRO A 107 -3.42 -7.75 -11.68
N ILE A 108 -4.61 -7.53 -11.13
CA ILE A 108 -5.88 -7.50 -11.86
C ILE A 108 -5.86 -6.42 -12.95
N GLY A 109 -5.15 -5.31 -12.70
CA GLY A 109 -4.99 -4.20 -13.64
C GLY A 109 -5.98 -3.05 -13.43
N GLN A 110 -6.63 -2.99 -12.27
CA GLN A 110 -7.46 -1.86 -11.83
C GLN A 110 -7.16 -1.55 -10.36
N LEU A 111 -7.17 -0.26 -10.00
CA LEU A 111 -7.02 0.18 -8.62
C LEU A 111 -8.28 -0.17 -7.80
N LEU A 112 -8.09 -0.60 -6.55
CA LEU A 112 -9.16 -0.90 -5.61
C LEU A 112 -9.73 0.39 -4.99
N GLU A 113 -11.01 0.36 -4.61
CA GLU A 113 -11.61 1.40 -3.77
C GLU A 113 -10.84 1.57 -2.44
N PRO A 114 -10.66 2.81 -1.93
CA PRO A 114 -11.24 4.06 -2.44
C PRO A 114 -10.45 4.73 -3.57
N LEU A 115 -9.27 4.20 -3.93
CA LEU A 115 -8.35 4.81 -4.90
C LEU A 115 -8.79 4.62 -6.36
N GLY A 116 -9.55 3.55 -6.62
CA GLY A 116 -10.10 3.25 -7.93
C GLY A 116 -11.52 2.71 -7.84
N THR A 117 -11.94 2.00 -8.88
CA THR A 117 -13.34 1.58 -9.07
C THR A 117 -13.60 0.13 -8.73
N LEU A 118 -12.56 -0.70 -8.54
CA LEU A 118 -12.73 -2.12 -8.25
C LEU A 118 -13.01 -2.32 -6.76
N ARG A 119 -14.10 -3.01 -6.40
CA ARG A 119 -14.37 -3.30 -4.98
C ARG A 119 -13.42 -4.37 -4.47
N PHE A 120 -13.03 -4.27 -3.19
CA PHE A 120 -12.23 -5.30 -2.51
C PHE A 120 -12.82 -6.71 -2.66
N ASP A 121 -14.14 -6.84 -2.50
CA ASP A 121 -14.81 -8.14 -2.61
C ASP A 121 -14.80 -8.68 -4.06
N GLU A 122 -14.82 -7.81 -5.08
CA GLU A 122 -14.69 -8.24 -6.47
C GLU A 122 -13.28 -8.75 -6.77
N ALA A 123 -12.25 -8.06 -6.28
CA ALA A 123 -10.87 -8.54 -6.38
C ALA A 123 -10.68 -9.89 -5.68
N TYR A 124 -11.22 -10.02 -4.47
CA TYR A 124 -11.25 -11.28 -3.73
C TYR A 124 -11.93 -12.40 -4.52
N GLU A 125 -13.12 -12.16 -5.08
CA GLU A 125 -13.89 -13.17 -5.81
C GLU A 125 -13.20 -13.62 -7.10
N MET A 126 -12.54 -12.70 -7.83
CA MET A 126 -11.77 -13.03 -9.03
C MET A 126 -10.59 -13.96 -8.72
N ILE A 127 -9.85 -13.70 -7.63
CA ILE A 127 -8.71 -14.53 -7.23
C ILE A 127 -9.21 -15.85 -6.63
N ALA A 128 -10.23 -15.83 -5.78
CA ALA A 128 -10.80 -17.02 -5.15
C ALA A 128 -11.33 -18.00 -6.21
N SER A 129 -11.96 -17.49 -7.27
CA SER A 129 -12.45 -18.31 -8.38
C SER A 129 -11.31 -19.02 -9.11
N GLN A 130 -10.19 -18.33 -9.37
CA GLN A 130 -9.00 -18.95 -9.97
C GLN A 130 -8.45 -20.08 -9.08
N VAL A 131 -8.25 -19.80 -7.79
CA VAL A 131 -7.74 -20.79 -6.82
C VAL A 131 -8.65 -22.02 -6.76
N LEU A 132 -9.96 -21.82 -6.58
CA LEU A 132 -10.92 -22.92 -6.48
C LEU A 132 -10.94 -23.83 -7.71
N MET A 133 -10.66 -23.28 -8.89
CA MET A 133 -10.65 -24.05 -10.13
C MET A 133 -9.45 -24.99 -10.28
N VAL A 134 -8.30 -24.66 -9.69
CA VAL A 134 -7.05 -25.40 -9.96
C VAL A 134 -6.27 -25.81 -8.72
N LYS A 135 -6.77 -25.55 -7.50
CA LYS A 135 -6.03 -25.82 -6.25
C LYS A 135 -5.58 -27.28 -6.07
N ASP A 136 -6.27 -28.23 -6.68
CA ASP A 136 -5.94 -29.66 -6.59
C ASP A 136 -4.85 -30.08 -7.60
N ASP A 137 -4.45 -29.19 -8.50
CA ASP A 137 -3.53 -29.43 -9.60
C ASP A 137 -2.23 -28.62 -9.52
N VAL A 138 -2.10 -27.76 -8.50
CA VAL A 138 -0.92 -26.90 -8.25
C VAL A 138 -0.38 -27.12 -6.84
N ASP A 139 0.88 -26.73 -6.63
CA ASP A 139 1.60 -26.98 -5.38
C ASP A 139 1.72 -25.74 -4.47
N ALA A 140 1.55 -24.54 -5.04
CA ALA A 140 1.53 -23.25 -4.35
C ALA A 140 0.83 -22.17 -5.20
N VAL A 141 0.54 -21.02 -4.60
CA VAL A 141 0.08 -19.81 -5.30
C VAL A 141 1.11 -18.70 -5.12
N LEU A 142 1.42 -17.99 -6.20
CA LEU A 142 2.24 -16.78 -6.20
C LEU A 142 1.36 -15.60 -6.61
N LEU A 143 1.22 -14.62 -5.72
CA LEU A 143 0.73 -13.28 -6.08
C LEU A 143 1.95 -12.48 -6.56
N GLU A 144 2.14 -12.39 -7.88
CA GLU A 144 3.36 -11.88 -8.50
C GLU A 144 3.24 -10.41 -8.92
N THR A 145 4.32 -9.63 -8.79
CA THR A 145 4.41 -8.24 -9.30
C THR A 145 3.32 -7.32 -8.75
N MET A 146 2.89 -7.54 -7.50
CA MET A 146 1.80 -6.77 -6.93
C MET A 146 2.24 -5.33 -6.66
N THR A 147 1.43 -4.36 -7.07
CA THR A 147 1.71 -2.91 -6.91
C THR A 147 0.92 -2.27 -5.78
N ASP A 148 -0.20 -2.90 -5.40
CA ASP A 148 -1.11 -2.44 -4.35
C ASP A 148 -1.20 -3.44 -3.20
N LEU A 149 -0.90 -2.99 -1.98
CA LEU A 149 -0.98 -3.79 -0.76
C LEU A 149 -2.42 -4.25 -0.45
N TYR A 150 -3.43 -3.48 -0.87
CA TYR A 150 -4.81 -3.86 -0.60
C TYR A 150 -5.27 -5.04 -1.48
N GLU A 151 -4.85 -5.03 -2.74
CA GLU A 151 -5.02 -6.16 -3.66
C GLU A 151 -4.28 -7.40 -3.17
N VAL A 152 -3.04 -7.24 -2.66
CA VAL A 152 -2.30 -8.32 -1.98
C VAL A 152 -3.12 -8.91 -0.83
N LYS A 153 -3.72 -8.07 0.02
CA LYS A 153 -4.56 -8.53 1.13
C LYS A 153 -5.79 -9.30 0.62
N ALA A 154 -6.48 -8.79 -0.39
CA ALA A 154 -7.61 -9.49 -1.02
C ALA A 154 -7.18 -10.86 -1.56
N GLY A 155 -6.04 -10.93 -2.24
CA GLY A 155 -5.47 -12.16 -2.79
C GLY A 155 -5.07 -13.17 -1.72
N ILE A 156 -4.38 -12.76 -0.67
CA ILE A 156 -3.99 -13.66 0.42
C ILE A 156 -5.22 -14.26 1.10
N LEU A 157 -6.23 -13.42 1.39
CA LEU A 157 -7.49 -13.92 1.95
C LEU A 157 -8.19 -14.87 0.98
N ALA A 158 -8.24 -14.55 -0.31
CA ALA A 158 -8.84 -15.39 -1.34
C ALA A 158 -8.18 -16.78 -1.40
N VAL A 159 -6.86 -16.86 -1.34
CA VAL A 159 -6.17 -18.16 -1.37
C VAL A 159 -6.42 -18.94 -0.08
N LYS A 160 -6.27 -18.30 1.09
CA LYS A 160 -6.29 -18.99 2.40
C LYS A 160 -7.68 -19.33 2.89
N GLU A 161 -8.70 -18.58 2.49
CA GLU A 161 -10.10 -18.91 2.82
C GLU A 161 -10.65 -20.05 1.94
N ASN A 162 -9.99 -20.38 0.83
CA ASN A 162 -10.49 -21.33 -0.17
C ASN A 162 -9.56 -22.55 -0.43
N SER A 163 -8.35 -22.56 0.16
CA SER A 163 -7.35 -23.63 0.01
C SER A 163 -6.33 -23.65 1.17
N ASP A 164 -5.60 -24.77 1.30
CA ASP A 164 -4.47 -24.93 2.24
C ASP A 164 -3.09 -24.75 1.56
N LEU A 165 -3.10 -24.28 0.30
CA LEU A 165 -1.90 -24.12 -0.51
C LEU A 165 -0.93 -23.12 0.13
N PRO A 166 0.39 -23.34 0.00
CA PRO A 166 1.38 -22.33 0.31
C PRO A 166 1.14 -21.04 -0.48
N VAL A 167 1.21 -19.89 0.22
CA VAL A 167 1.00 -18.57 -0.39
C VAL A 167 2.32 -17.82 -0.43
N PHE A 168 2.76 -17.48 -1.64
CA PHE A 168 3.91 -16.64 -1.91
C PHE A 168 3.44 -15.28 -2.43
N VAL A 169 4.14 -14.22 -2.05
CA VAL A 169 3.79 -12.86 -2.47
C VAL A 169 5.04 -12.12 -2.87
N THR A 170 5.05 -11.53 -4.06
CA THR A 170 6.07 -10.57 -4.45
C THR A 170 5.42 -9.24 -4.80
N MET A 171 6.00 -8.16 -4.27
CA MET A 171 5.67 -6.81 -4.69
C MET A 171 6.79 -6.24 -5.56
N THR A 172 6.43 -5.33 -6.44
CA THR A 172 7.40 -4.61 -7.27
C THR A 172 7.61 -3.19 -6.73
N PHE A 173 8.87 -2.76 -6.70
CA PHE A 173 9.31 -1.50 -6.13
C PHE A 173 10.06 -0.69 -7.18
N GLU A 174 9.93 0.63 -7.11
CA GLU A 174 10.69 1.58 -7.91
C GLU A 174 12.02 1.94 -7.25
N SER A 175 12.86 2.71 -7.95
CA SER A 175 14.20 3.10 -7.47
C SER A 175 14.17 3.90 -6.16
N HIS A 176 13.06 4.58 -5.85
CA HIS A 176 12.81 5.27 -4.58
C HIS A 176 12.37 4.32 -3.45
N GLN A 177 12.46 3.00 -3.63
CA GLN A 177 12.14 1.98 -2.63
C GLN A 177 10.68 2.01 -2.15
N ARG A 178 9.74 2.39 -3.02
CA ARG A 178 8.30 2.29 -2.76
C ARG A 178 7.61 1.62 -3.93
N THR A 179 6.44 1.06 -3.68
CA THR A 179 5.53 0.60 -4.74
C THR A 179 4.82 1.77 -5.39
N LEU A 180 4.11 1.53 -6.49
CA LEU A 180 3.29 2.55 -7.18
C LEU A 180 2.28 3.23 -6.24
N THR A 181 1.72 2.50 -5.28
CA THR A 181 0.78 3.05 -4.29
C THR A 181 1.46 3.57 -3.02
N GLY A 182 2.80 3.63 -2.95
CA GLY A 182 3.53 4.24 -1.84
C GLY A 182 3.88 3.31 -0.68
N THR A 183 3.68 1.99 -0.80
CA THR A 183 4.07 1.04 0.25
C THR A 183 5.59 0.89 0.31
N ASP A 184 6.20 1.02 1.51
CA ASP A 184 7.62 0.73 1.73
C ASP A 184 7.90 -0.75 2.09
N PRO A 185 9.16 -1.21 2.05
CA PRO A 185 9.49 -2.61 2.31
C PRO A 185 9.20 -3.08 3.75
N LEU A 186 9.32 -2.22 4.76
CA LEU A 186 8.97 -2.57 6.15
C LEU A 186 7.45 -2.73 6.28
N THR A 187 6.67 -1.83 5.68
CA THR A 187 5.21 -1.90 5.64
C THR A 187 4.73 -3.15 4.92
N PHE A 188 5.31 -3.47 3.75
CA PHE A 188 5.07 -4.72 3.05
C PHE A 188 5.30 -5.94 3.96
N VAL A 189 6.48 -6.04 4.59
CA VAL A 189 6.81 -7.17 5.48
C VAL A 189 5.83 -7.26 6.65
N ASN A 190 5.58 -6.16 7.36
CA ASN A 190 4.75 -6.18 8.56
C ASN A 190 3.31 -6.61 8.28
N VAL A 191 2.72 -6.14 7.18
CA VAL A 191 1.35 -6.47 6.79
C VAL A 191 1.25 -7.90 6.27
N VAL A 192 2.11 -8.26 5.31
CA VAL A 192 2.03 -9.54 4.59
C VAL A 192 2.44 -10.72 5.47
N GLU A 193 3.46 -10.56 6.33
CA GLU A 193 3.77 -11.56 7.35
C GLU A 193 2.65 -11.69 8.40
N GLY A 194 1.99 -10.57 8.74
CA GLY A 194 0.81 -10.55 9.62
C GLY A 194 -0.33 -11.42 9.11
N LEU A 195 -0.53 -11.45 7.79
CA LEU A 195 -1.50 -12.30 7.09
C LEU A 195 -1.05 -13.78 6.96
N LYS A 196 0.12 -14.12 7.52
CA LYS A 196 0.69 -15.47 7.63
C LYS A 196 0.92 -16.12 6.26
N VAL A 197 1.58 -15.43 5.35
CA VAL A 197 2.09 -16.01 4.10
C VAL A 197 3.25 -16.98 4.36
N ASP A 198 3.55 -17.84 3.39
CA ASP A 198 4.62 -18.83 3.48
C ASP A 198 5.96 -18.32 2.94
N ALA A 199 5.95 -17.32 2.07
CA ALA A 199 7.12 -16.57 1.62
C ALA A 199 6.69 -15.20 1.10
N LEU A 200 7.59 -14.21 1.19
CA LEU A 200 7.38 -12.87 0.64
C LEU A 200 8.65 -12.37 -0.05
N GLY A 201 8.55 -11.40 -0.96
CA GLY A 201 9.73 -10.91 -1.64
C GLY A 201 9.49 -9.85 -2.70
N VAL A 202 10.44 -9.75 -3.62
CA VAL A 202 10.41 -8.77 -4.70
C VAL A 202 10.71 -9.41 -6.04
N ASN A 203 10.06 -8.89 -7.07
CA ASN A 203 10.34 -9.25 -8.46
C ASN A 203 10.13 -8.04 -9.38
N CYS A 204 10.71 -8.12 -10.58
CA CYS A 204 10.53 -7.15 -11.67
C CYS A 204 11.02 -5.71 -11.32
N SER A 205 10.70 -4.76 -12.21
CA SER A 205 11.08 -3.33 -12.28
C SER A 205 12.57 -3.00 -12.31
N LEU A 206 13.37 -3.67 -11.50
CA LEU A 206 14.76 -3.35 -11.22
C LEU A 206 15.66 -4.58 -11.46
N GLY A 207 16.95 -4.30 -11.72
CA GLY A 207 17.98 -5.32 -11.80
C GLY A 207 18.44 -5.78 -10.41
N PRO A 208 19.33 -6.80 -10.35
CA PRO A 208 19.86 -7.30 -9.08
C PRO A 208 20.74 -6.29 -8.34
N VAL A 209 21.24 -5.22 -8.98
CA VAL A 209 22.03 -4.20 -8.28
C VAL A 209 21.10 -3.22 -7.56
N GLU A 210 20.05 -2.76 -8.24
CA GLU A 210 19.12 -1.75 -7.74
C GLU A 210 18.15 -2.31 -6.68
N LEU A 211 17.83 -3.61 -6.72
CA LEU A 211 16.98 -4.27 -5.71
C LEU A 211 17.66 -4.48 -4.36
N LEU A 212 18.99 -4.43 -4.30
CA LEU A 212 19.74 -4.84 -3.12
C LEU A 212 19.40 -4.04 -1.84
N PRO A 213 19.23 -2.69 -1.88
CA PRO A 213 18.82 -1.91 -0.71
C PRO A 213 17.43 -2.29 -0.18
N ILE A 214 16.49 -2.57 -1.10
CA ILE A 214 15.13 -2.99 -0.77
C ILE A 214 15.17 -4.36 -0.08
N VAL A 215 15.90 -5.32 -0.65
CA VAL A 215 16.01 -6.67 -0.10
C VAL A 215 16.74 -6.67 1.25
N LYS A 216 17.75 -5.83 1.45
CA LYS A 216 18.40 -5.67 2.78
C LYS A 216 17.40 -5.23 3.85
N THR A 217 16.49 -4.32 3.51
CA THR A 217 15.41 -3.90 4.42
C THR A 217 14.43 -5.05 4.69
N ILE A 218 14.02 -5.79 3.65
CA ILE A 218 13.13 -6.95 3.80
C ILE A 218 13.76 -8.02 4.69
N LEU A 219 15.02 -8.40 4.43
CA LEU A 219 15.72 -9.45 5.18
C LEU A 219 15.93 -9.10 6.65
N LYS A 220 16.02 -7.80 6.98
CA LYS A 220 16.12 -7.31 8.37
C LYS A 220 14.86 -7.61 9.18
N TYR A 221 13.68 -7.51 8.59
CA TYR A 221 12.40 -7.60 9.30
C TYR A 221 11.65 -8.91 9.05
N ALA A 222 11.80 -9.54 7.88
CA ALA A 222 11.03 -10.73 7.52
C ALA A 222 11.50 -11.97 8.29
N SER A 223 10.58 -12.58 9.04
CA SER A 223 10.78 -13.87 9.72
C SER A 223 10.41 -15.08 8.86
N VAL A 224 9.72 -14.83 7.75
CA VAL A 224 9.38 -15.83 6.74
C VAL A 224 10.46 -15.91 5.63
N PRO A 225 10.49 -17.00 4.84
CA PRO A 225 11.34 -17.11 3.66
C PRO A 225 11.21 -15.90 2.71
N VAL A 226 12.35 -15.44 2.19
CA VAL A 226 12.41 -14.29 1.28
C VAL A 226 12.66 -14.72 -0.17
N ILE A 227 11.91 -14.16 -1.11
CA ILE A 227 11.97 -14.38 -2.57
C ILE A 227 12.64 -13.20 -3.28
N VAL A 228 13.51 -13.46 -4.24
CA VAL A 228 14.10 -12.41 -5.11
C VAL A 228 14.14 -12.88 -6.57
N GLN A 229 13.44 -12.18 -7.45
CA GLN A 229 13.38 -12.45 -8.90
C GLN A 229 13.64 -11.16 -9.71
N PRO A 230 14.90 -10.70 -9.84
CA PRO A 230 15.25 -9.49 -10.56
C PRO A 230 15.01 -9.61 -12.07
N ASN A 231 14.92 -8.45 -12.75
CA ASN A 231 15.09 -8.40 -14.21
C ASN A 231 16.57 -8.64 -14.58
N ALA A 232 16.83 -9.06 -15.83
CA ALA A 232 18.19 -9.13 -16.38
C ALA A 232 18.76 -7.72 -16.71
N GLY A 233 18.81 -6.85 -15.70
CA GLY A 233 19.11 -5.43 -15.84
C GLY A 233 17.88 -4.59 -16.17
N LEU A 234 18.09 -3.29 -16.38
CA LEU A 234 17.03 -2.37 -16.81
C LEU A 234 16.71 -2.60 -18.31
N PRO A 235 15.44 -2.45 -18.72
CA PRO A 235 15.06 -2.62 -20.11
C PRO A 235 15.70 -1.54 -21.01
N CYS A 236 16.15 -1.96 -22.19
CA CYS A 236 16.62 -1.11 -23.28
C CYS A 236 15.80 -1.35 -24.54
N LEU A 237 15.88 -0.47 -25.54
CA LEU A 237 15.38 -0.78 -26.89
C LEU A 237 16.54 -0.92 -27.85
N GLU A 238 16.56 -2.03 -28.58
CA GLU A 238 17.52 -2.27 -29.65
C GLU A 238 16.73 -2.69 -30.89
N HIS A 239 16.87 -1.94 -31.99
CA HIS A 239 16.19 -2.21 -33.26
C HIS A 239 14.65 -2.35 -33.16
N GLY A 240 14.02 -1.63 -32.25
CA GLY A 240 12.57 -1.70 -32.03
C GLY A 240 12.13 -2.96 -31.29
N HIS A 241 13.04 -3.66 -30.60
CA HIS A 241 12.74 -4.74 -29.68
C HIS A 241 13.25 -4.40 -28.29
N THR A 242 12.45 -4.68 -27.26
CA THR A 242 12.91 -4.48 -25.87
C THR A 242 13.94 -5.55 -25.51
N CYS A 243 15.13 -5.09 -25.14
CA CYS A 243 16.28 -5.89 -24.74
C CYS A 243 16.57 -5.75 -23.25
N TYR A 244 17.30 -6.73 -22.73
CA TYR A 244 17.83 -6.74 -21.38
C TYR A 244 19.33 -6.99 -21.49
N PRO A 245 20.19 -6.02 -21.14
CA PRO A 245 21.60 -6.04 -21.52
C PRO A 245 22.46 -6.94 -20.62
N MET A 246 21.99 -7.26 -19.41
CA MET A 246 22.78 -8.03 -18.44
C MET A 246 22.97 -9.47 -18.90
N LYS A 247 24.20 -9.96 -18.83
CA LYS A 247 24.53 -11.35 -19.15
C LYS A 247 24.32 -12.28 -17.95
N SER A 248 24.25 -13.58 -18.23
CA SER A 248 24.04 -14.60 -17.19
C SER A 248 25.14 -14.63 -16.14
N ASP A 249 26.40 -14.47 -16.52
CA ASP A 249 27.55 -14.46 -15.62
C ASP A 249 27.53 -13.25 -14.67
N GLU A 250 27.23 -12.07 -15.21
CA GLU A 250 27.05 -10.83 -14.44
C GLU A 250 25.88 -10.94 -13.44
N PHE A 251 24.75 -11.50 -13.90
CA PHE A 251 23.57 -11.72 -13.06
C PHE A 251 23.87 -12.69 -11.92
N VAL A 252 24.53 -13.81 -12.21
CA VAL A 252 24.90 -14.81 -11.18
C VAL A 252 25.86 -14.23 -10.16
N GLU A 253 26.84 -13.42 -10.58
CA GLU A 253 27.76 -12.75 -9.67
C GLU A 253 27.01 -11.82 -8.71
N ALA A 254 26.08 -11.00 -9.23
CA ALA A 254 25.24 -10.14 -8.39
C ALA A 254 24.36 -10.95 -7.41
N MET A 255 23.83 -12.10 -7.85
CA MET A 255 22.98 -12.96 -7.02
C MET A 255 23.72 -13.68 -5.87
N LYS A 256 25.06 -13.75 -5.89
CA LYS A 256 25.84 -14.32 -4.78
C LYS A 256 25.67 -13.55 -3.48
N GLU A 257 25.58 -12.22 -3.54
CA GLU A 257 25.37 -11.41 -2.33
C GLU A 257 24.02 -11.75 -1.68
N TYR A 258 22.97 -11.93 -2.47
CA TYR A 258 21.64 -12.31 -1.96
C TYR A 258 21.64 -13.66 -1.24
N ALA A 259 22.34 -14.66 -1.81
CA ALA A 259 22.49 -15.96 -1.17
C ALA A 259 23.26 -15.86 0.16
N GLN A 260 24.30 -15.02 0.23
CA GLN A 260 25.05 -14.75 1.47
C GLN A 260 24.21 -14.04 2.52
N LEU A 261 23.32 -13.14 2.11
CA LEU A 261 22.42 -12.41 3.01
C LEU A 261 21.27 -13.29 3.53
N GLY A 262 21.11 -14.52 3.03
CA GLY A 262 20.12 -15.47 3.52
C GLY A 262 18.75 -15.40 2.85
N VAL A 263 18.71 -15.00 1.57
CA VAL A 263 17.54 -15.22 0.70
C VAL A 263 17.24 -16.72 0.60
N ASN A 264 15.95 -17.08 0.54
CA ASN A 264 15.48 -18.47 0.57
C ASN A 264 15.06 -18.97 -0.81
N ILE A 265 14.54 -18.08 -1.66
CA ILE A 265 14.13 -18.42 -3.01
C ILE A 265 14.67 -17.36 -3.97
N ILE A 266 15.28 -17.81 -5.05
CA ILE A 266 15.83 -16.96 -6.10
C ILE A 266 15.27 -17.37 -7.45
N GLY A 267 15.21 -16.47 -8.41
CA GLY A 267 14.84 -16.79 -9.78
C GLY A 267 15.10 -15.61 -10.69
N GLY A 268 14.38 -15.54 -11.80
CA GLY A 268 14.46 -14.44 -12.73
C GLY A 268 13.10 -13.92 -13.13
N CYS A 269 13.01 -12.63 -13.45
CA CYS A 269 11.85 -12.02 -14.09
C CYS A 269 12.22 -11.63 -15.53
N CYS A 270 11.80 -10.47 -16.03
CA CYS A 270 11.94 -10.09 -17.43
C CYS A 270 13.40 -10.11 -17.92
N GLY A 271 13.61 -10.67 -19.10
CA GLY A 271 14.93 -10.83 -19.74
C GLY A 271 15.71 -12.08 -19.32
N THR A 272 15.32 -12.75 -18.23
CA THR A 272 15.99 -13.98 -17.79
C THR A 272 15.56 -15.19 -18.62
N THR A 273 16.47 -16.15 -18.78
CA THR A 273 16.32 -17.32 -19.66
C THR A 273 16.79 -18.59 -18.94
N PRO A 274 16.62 -19.79 -19.50
CA PRO A 274 17.15 -21.03 -18.91
C PRO A 274 18.66 -20.98 -18.63
N GLU A 275 19.43 -20.17 -19.37
CA GLU A 275 20.87 -19.97 -19.12
C GLU A 275 21.13 -19.34 -17.74
N PHE A 276 20.33 -18.33 -17.37
CA PHE A 276 20.42 -17.66 -16.08
C PHE A 276 20.10 -18.62 -14.93
N ILE A 277 19.03 -19.40 -15.08
CA ILE A 277 18.61 -20.38 -14.06
C ILE A 277 19.66 -21.48 -13.89
N ALA A 278 20.25 -21.96 -14.99
CA ALA A 278 21.35 -22.93 -14.93
C ALA A 278 22.58 -22.34 -14.23
N GLY A 279 22.94 -21.09 -14.55
CA GLY A 279 24.02 -20.36 -13.89
C GLY A 279 23.80 -20.22 -12.38
N LEU A 280 22.59 -19.86 -11.95
CA LEU A 280 22.22 -19.79 -10.53
C LEU A 280 22.35 -21.17 -9.86
N LYS A 281 21.82 -22.22 -10.50
CA LYS A 281 21.87 -23.59 -9.97
C LYS A 281 23.29 -24.12 -9.80
N GLU A 282 24.18 -23.77 -10.72
CA GLU A 282 25.57 -24.23 -10.71
C GLU A 282 26.42 -23.49 -9.66
N HIS A 283 26.20 -22.18 -9.47
CA HIS A 283 27.13 -21.33 -8.72
C HIS A 283 26.67 -20.94 -7.31
N LEU A 284 25.38 -21.10 -6.99
CA LEU A 284 24.84 -20.74 -5.68
C LEU A 284 24.69 -21.96 -4.76
N PRO A 285 24.81 -21.78 -3.42
CA PRO A 285 24.70 -22.87 -2.48
C PRO A 285 23.30 -23.51 -2.51
N SER A 286 23.19 -24.77 -2.12
CA SER A 286 21.90 -25.47 -2.02
C SER A 286 21.11 -25.14 -0.75
N TYR A 287 21.70 -24.40 0.20
CA TYR A 287 21.11 -24.04 1.48
C TYR A 287 21.12 -22.53 1.68
N SER A 288 20.08 -22.02 2.35
CA SER A 288 20.00 -20.61 2.71
C SER A 288 20.84 -20.33 3.96
N GLN A 289 21.45 -19.15 4.02
CA GLN A 289 22.18 -18.72 5.21
C GLN A 289 21.19 -18.38 6.35
N PRO A 290 21.47 -18.80 7.59
CA PRO A 290 20.66 -18.40 8.74
C PRO A 290 20.65 -16.88 8.90
N ARG A 291 19.48 -16.32 9.22
CA ARG A 291 19.31 -14.89 9.50
C ARG A 291 18.87 -14.69 10.95
N GLU A 292 19.45 -13.69 11.61
CA GLU A 292 18.93 -13.21 12.89
C GLU A 292 17.83 -12.18 12.61
N VAL A 293 16.60 -12.52 12.95
CA VAL A 293 15.44 -11.64 12.77
C VAL A 293 15.09 -11.05 14.14
N LEU A 294 15.27 -9.75 14.28
CA LEU A 294 14.97 -9.04 15.52
C LEU A 294 13.45 -9.01 15.75
N PRO A 295 12.95 -9.38 16.94
CA PRO A 295 11.53 -9.25 17.24
C PRO A 295 11.17 -7.75 17.36
N TYR A 296 10.15 -7.32 16.64
CA TYR A 296 9.64 -5.95 16.71
C TYR A 296 8.11 -5.96 16.86
N THR A 297 7.58 -4.92 17.51
CA THR A 297 6.15 -4.64 17.57
C THR A 297 5.88 -3.44 16.68
N ALA A 298 4.94 -3.60 15.75
CA ALA A 298 4.58 -2.54 14.83
C ALA A 298 3.16 -2.70 14.28
N VAL A 299 2.56 -1.57 13.97
CA VAL A 299 1.28 -1.45 13.24
C VAL A 299 1.49 -0.60 12.01
N SER A 300 0.65 -0.81 11.00
CA SER A 300 0.86 -0.21 9.68
C SER A 300 -0.44 0.25 9.06
N SER A 301 -0.40 1.38 8.36
CA SER A 301 -1.33 1.72 7.30
C SER A 301 -0.86 1.09 5.97
N ALA A 302 -1.42 1.55 4.86
CA ALA A 302 -0.97 1.15 3.51
C ALA A 302 0.42 1.68 3.16
N HIS A 303 0.81 2.82 3.74
CA HIS A 303 1.97 3.61 3.31
C HIS A 303 3.06 3.70 4.35
N GLN A 304 2.77 3.45 5.64
CA GLN A 304 3.79 3.55 6.68
C GLN A 304 3.56 2.59 7.83
N THR A 305 4.66 2.34 8.55
CA THR A 305 4.72 1.47 9.73
C THR A 305 5.24 2.25 10.93
N VAL A 306 4.51 2.15 12.04
CA VAL A 306 4.91 2.72 13.32
C VAL A 306 5.51 1.61 14.19
N LEU A 307 6.81 1.72 14.46
CA LEU A 307 7.55 0.83 15.36
C LEU A 307 7.41 1.31 16.81
N PHE A 308 7.15 0.39 17.74
CA PHE A 308 7.08 0.71 19.17
C PHE A 308 8.45 0.73 19.86
N GLU A 309 9.47 0.15 19.21
CA GLU A 309 10.81 0.05 19.78
C GLU A 309 11.47 1.42 19.93
N GLY A 310 12.02 1.68 21.12
CA GLY A 310 12.84 2.86 21.38
C GLY A 310 12.09 4.19 21.44
N GLN A 311 10.75 4.19 21.33
CA GLN A 311 9.97 5.43 21.33
C GLN A 311 8.62 5.33 22.03
N VAL A 312 8.10 6.50 22.44
CA VAL A 312 6.70 6.68 22.82
C VAL A 312 5.87 6.95 21.58
N VAL A 313 4.80 6.17 21.40
CA VAL A 313 3.87 6.25 20.27
C VAL A 313 2.58 6.90 20.75
N VAL A 314 2.20 8.04 20.18
CA VAL A 314 0.99 8.77 20.57
C VAL A 314 -0.22 8.24 19.81
N CYS A 315 -1.24 7.77 20.53
CA CYS A 315 -2.52 7.38 19.94
C CYS A 315 -3.57 8.48 20.14
N GLY A 316 -4.06 9.05 19.05
CA GLY A 316 -5.07 10.11 19.07
C GLY A 316 -6.45 9.58 19.43
N GLU A 317 -7.05 10.06 20.52
CA GLU A 317 -8.31 9.56 21.09
C GLU A 317 -9.58 10.16 20.48
N ARG A 318 -9.47 11.07 19.50
CA ARG A 318 -10.59 11.97 19.21
C ARG A 318 -11.66 11.43 18.29
N LEU A 319 -11.43 10.38 17.51
CA LEU A 319 -12.45 9.77 16.64
C LEU A 319 -13.32 8.80 17.46
N ASN A 320 -13.94 9.35 18.51
CA ASN A 320 -14.80 8.63 19.43
C ASN A 320 -16.06 9.46 19.72
N PRO A 321 -17.26 8.96 19.42
CA PRO A 321 -18.50 9.73 19.57
C PRO A 321 -18.89 9.91 21.05
N THR A 322 -18.28 9.17 21.97
CA THR A 322 -18.61 9.23 23.41
C THR A 322 -18.42 10.65 23.96
N GLY A 323 -19.49 11.24 24.50
CA GLY A 323 -19.48 12.61 25.01
C GLY A 323 -19.41 13.74 23.96
N LYS A 324 -19.25 13.43 22.67
CA LYS A 324 -19.05 14.44 21.61
C LYS A 324 -20.30 14.64 20.74
N LYS A 325 -21.03 15.74 20.97
CA LYS A 325 -22.29 16.02 20.27
C LYS A 325 -22.14 16.09 18.73
N LYS A 326 -21.06 16.69 18.24
CA LYS A 326 -20.81 16.87 16.79
C LYS A 326 -20.61 15.53 16.08
N LEU A 327 -19.71 14.67 16.59
CA LEU A 327 -19.49 13.32 16.04
C LEU A 327 -20.72 12.42 16.16
N LYS A 328 -21.50 12.52 17.25
CA LYS A 328 -22.76 11.78 17.37
C LYS A 328 -23.79 12.17 16.31
N ALA A 329 -23.88 13.46 15.96
CA ALA A 329 -24.77 13.94 14.91
C ALA A 329 -24.27 13.45 13.54
N ALA A 330 -22.98 13.61 13.27
CA ALA A 330 -22.30 13.14 12.06
C ALA A 330 -22.59 11.66 11.75
N LEU A 331 -22.42 10.77 12.73
CA LEU A 331 -22.72 9.34 12.55
C LEU A 331 -24.20 9.04 12.25
N LYS A 332 -25.14 9.78 12.87
CA LYS A 332 -26.58 9.58 12.65
C LYS A 332 -27.05 10.10 11.31
N GLU A 333 -26.44 11.19 10.85
CA GLU A 333 -26.79 11.88 9.61
C GLU A 333 -26.02 11.31 8.39
N GLY A 334 -25.07 10.41 8.62
CA GLY A 334 -24.21 9.85 7.57
C GLY A 334 -23.15 10.84 7.06
N ASN A 335 -22.89 11.92 7.79
CA ASN A 335 -21.88 12.92 7.47
C ASN A 335 -20.53 12.52 8.06
N TYR A 336 -19.85 11.55 7.44
CA TYR A 336 -18.58 11.01 7.94
C TYR A 336 -17.36 11.90 7.67
N GLU A 337 -17.49 12.99 6.90
CA GLU A 337 -16.38 13.94 6.68
C GLU A 337 -15.87 14.54 8.00
N GLU A 338 -16.73 14.68 9.00
CA GLU A 338 -16.32 15.15 10.32
C GLU A 338 -15.29 14.23 10.98
N TYR A 339 -15.34 12.91 10.70
CA TYR A 339 -14.30 11.98 11.14
C TYR A 339 -12.99 12.22 10.39
N VAL A 340 -13.03 12.47 9.08
CA VAL A 340 -11.84 12.75 8.26
C VAL A 340 -11.17 14.04 8.73
N LYS A 341 -11.93 15.12 8.97
CA LYS A 341 -11.43 16.39 9.50
C LYS A 341 -10.70 16.22 10.83
N GLU A 342 -11.33 15.54 11.77
CA GLU A 342 -10.79 15.27 13.10
C GLU A 342 -9.54 14.36 13.02
N ALA A 343 -9.48 13.46 12.04
CA ALA A 343 -8.31 12.63 11.78
C ALA A 343 -7.11 13.46 11.26
N ILE A 344 -7.33 14.33 10.27
CA ILE A 344 -6.31 15.24 9.72
C ILE A 344 -5.76 16.14 10.84
N GLN A 345 -6.63 16.69 11.68
CA GLN A 345 -6.22 17.55 12.79
C GLN A 345 -5.33 16.81 13.79
N GLN A 346 -5.67 15.57 14.12
CA GLN A 346 -4.84 14.76 15.02
C GLN A 346 -3.50 14.37 14.38
N GLN A 347 -3.47 14.05 13.09
CA GLN A 347 -2.22 13.80 12.36
C GLN A 347 -1.31 15.04 12.39
N ARG A 348 -1.85 16.22 12.06
CA ARG A 348 -1.11 17.50 12.12
C ARG A 348 -0.61 17.83 13.52
N ALA A 349 -1.34 17.40 14.55
CA ALA A 349 -0.97 17.60 15.95
C ALA A 349 0.09 16.61 16.46
N GLY A 350 0.56 15.69 15.62
CA GLY A 350 1.63 14.74 15.95
C GLY A 350 1.15 13.44 16.58
N ALA A 351 -0.08 12.99 16.29
CA ALA A 351 -0.47 11.62 16.54
C ALA A 351 0.33 10.66 15.65
N ASP A 352 0.73 9.51 16.20
CA ASP A 352 1.41 8.44 15.46
C ASP A 352 0.40 7.36 15.02
N ILE A 353 -0.69 7.17 15.78
CA ILE A 353 -1.80 6.24 15.52
C ILE A 353 -3.11 6.97 15.80
N LEU A 354 -4.20 6.63 15.11
CA LEU A 354 -5.54 7.15 15.42
C LEU A 354 -6.46 6.07 15.96
N ASP A 355 -7.05 6.30 17.14
CA ASP A 355 -8.14 5.50 17.69
C ASP A 355 -9.43 5.80 16.94
N VAL A 356 -10.07 4.77 16.38
CA VAL A 356 -11.31 4.87 15.59
C VAL A 356 -12.40 4.07 16.27
N ASN A 357 -13.33 4.77 16.91
CA ASN A 357 -14.55 4.23 17.49
C ASN A 357 -15.78 4.86 16.81
N VAL A 358 -16.71 4.03 16.36
CA VAL A 358 -18.00 4.49 15.79
C VAL A 358 -19.19 4.03 16.63
N GLY A 359 -18.95 3.58 17.87
CA GLY A 359 -19.95 3.00 18.75
C GLY A 359 -21.03 4.01 19.14
N LEU A 360 -22.22 3.86 18.56
CA LEU A 360 -23.39 4.70 18.86
C LEU A 360 -24.66 3.84 18.84
N PRO A 361 -25.53 3.93 19.86
CA PRO A 361 -26.82 3.22 19.81
C PRO A 361 -27.70 3.73 18.66
N GLY A 362 -28.27 2.79 17.89
CA GLY A 362 -29.23 3.07 16.83
C GLY A 362 -28.66 3.21 15.43
N ILE A 363 -27.38 2.89 15.22
CA ILE A 363 -26.76 2.77 13.89
C ILE A 363 -26.26 1.34 13.63
N ASP A 364 -26.05 1.00 12.36
CA ASP A 364 -25.34 -0.22 11.98
C ASP A 364 -23.83 0.00 12.15
N GLU A 365 -23.32 -0.25 13.36
CA GLU A 365 -21.90 -0.06 13.70
C GLU A 365 -20.96 -0.78 12.72
N LYS A 366 -21.35 -1.95 12.21
CA LYS A 366 -20.54 -2.75 11.29
C LYS A 366 -20.39 -2.07 9.94
N GLN A 367 -21.50 -1.63 9.35
CA GLN A 367 -21.47 -0.94 8.06
C GLN A 367 -20.82 0.44 8.19
N VAL A 368 -21.12 1.17 9.26
CA VAL A 368 -20.57 2.50 9.52
C VAL A 368 -19.06 2.43 9.73
N MET A 369 -18.56 1.44 10.48
CA MET A 369 -17.12 1.25 10.68
C MET A 369 -16.39 1.06 9.33
N VAL A 370 -16.92 0.22 8.44
CA VAL A 370 -16.33 0.00 7.11
C VAL A 370 -16.31 1.28 6.29
N THR A 371 -17.41 2.04 6.28
CA THR A 371 -17.48 3.31 5.54
C THR A 371 -16.47 4.32 6.07
N VAL A 372 -16.40 4.50 7.39
CA VAL A 372 -15.44 5.43 8.03
C VAL A 372 -14.00 4.99 7.76
N LEU A 373 -13.68 3.69 7.85
CA LEU A 373 -12.33 3.18 7.56
C LEU A 373 -11.91 3.44 6.11
N LYS A 374 -12.81 3.20 5.14
CA LYS A 374 -12.52 3.49 3.73
C LYS A 374 -12.20 4.98 3.52
N MET A 375 -13.00 5.87 4.12
CA MET A 375 -12.77 7.32 4.00
C MET A 375 -11.49 7.77 4.69
N LEU A 376 -11.18 7.22 5.87
CA LEU A 376 -9.93 7.53 6.57
C LEU A 376 -8.72 7.04 5.78
N GLN A 377 -8.75 5.82 5.25
CA GLN A 377 -7.65 5.27 4.44
C GLN A 377 -7.39 6.01 3.13
N GLU A 378 -8.38 6.73 2.61
CA GLU A 378 -8.20 7.56 1.41
C GLU A 378 -7.30 8.78 1.68
N VAL A 379 -7.34 9.31 2.91
CA VAL A 379 -6.74 10.61 3.27
C VAL A 379 -5.60 10.49 4.28
N ILE A 380 -5.68 9.52 5.19
CA ILE A 380 -4.84 9.42 6.39
C ILE A 380 -3.77 8.36 6.18
N ASP A 381 -2.52 8.78 6.34
CA ASP A 381 -1.39 7.88 6.26
C ASP A 381 -1.13 7.15 7.59
N LEU A 382 -1.64 7.64 8.72
CA LEU A 382 -1.38 7.03 10.03
C LEU A 382 -2.04 5.65 10.16
N PRO A 383 -1.39 4.68 10.84
CA PRO A 383 -2.04 3.45 11.24
C PRO A 383 -3.27 3.72 12.13
N LEU A 384 -4.26 2.82 12.05
CA LEU A 384 -5.52 2.94 12.78
C LEU A 384 -5.59 1.90 13.90
N GLN A 385 -6.07 2.35 15.05
CA GLN A 385 -6.55 1.51 16.14
C GLN A 385 -8.05 1.31 15.99
N ILE A 386 -8.45 0.07 15.72
CA ILE A 386 -9.85 -0.33 15.56
C ILE A 386 -10.44 -0.55 16.95
N ASP A 387 -11.30 0.37 17.39
CA ASP A 387 -11.95 0.34 18.70
C ASP A 387 -13.44 -0.03 18.56
N SER A 388 -13.78 -1.23 19.04
CA SER A 388 -15.17 -1.66 19.21
C SER A 388 -15.29 -2.72 20.32
N SER A 389 -16.46 -2.77 20.95
CA SER A 389 -16.81 -3.85 21.87
C SER A 389 -17.38 -5.10 21.19
N SER A 390 -17.65 -5.03 19.88
CA SER A 390 -18.25 -6.11 19.09
C SER A 390 -17.18 -6.87 18.28
N PRO A 391 -16.97 -8.18 18.52
CA PRO A 391 -16.06 -8.99 17.72
C PRO A 391 -16.40 -8.98 16.22
N GLU A 392 -17.69 -8.93 15.86
CA GLU A 392 -18.11 -8.90 14.46
C GLU A 392 -17.75 -7.58 13.75
N VAL A 393 -17.75 -6.46 14.48
CA VAL A 393 -17.33 -5.15 13.95
C VAL A 393 -15.82 -5.15 13.76
N ILE A 394 -15.06 -5.67 14.74
CA ILE A 394 -13.60 -5.81 14.65
C ILE A 394 -13.21 -6.71 13.47
N GLU A 395 -13.87 -7.87 13.30
CA GLU A 395 -13.60 -8.76 12.17
C GLU A 395 -13.84 -8.07 10.83
N LYS A 396 -14.99 -7.41 10.67
CA LYS A 396 -15.32 -6.71 9.43
C LYS A 396 -14.33 -5.58 9.16
N ALA A 397 -13.98 -4.79 10.17
CA ALA A 397 -12.96 -3.75 10.08
C ALA A 397 -11.60 -4.31 9.66
N CYS A 398 -11.13 -5.38 10.31
CA CYS A 398 -9.85 -6.02 9.98
C CYS A 398 -9.82 -6.57 8.55
N ARG A 399 -10.95 -6.98 7.99
CA ARG A 399 -11.03 -7.42 6.58
C ARG A 399 -10.75 -6.30 5.59
N TYR A 400 -11.38 -5.13 5.76
CA TYR A 400 -11.25 -3.99 4.84
C TYR A 400 -10.12 -3.01 5.22
N TYR A 401 -9.48 -3.20 6.36
CA TYR A 401 -8.36 -2.34 6.75
C TYR A 401 -7.14 -2.59 5.86
N ASN A 402 -6.65 -1.57 5.13
CA ASN A 402 -5.42 -1.70 4.33
C ASN A 402 -4.19 -1.44 5.20
N GLY A 403 -3.74 -2.47 5.91
CA GLY A 403 -2.63 -2.37 6.85
C GLY A 403 -2.66 -3.47 7.92
N LYS A 404 -1.80 -3.32 8.93
CA LYS A 404 -1.78 -4.16 10.14
C LYS A 404 -2.37 -3.35 11.30
N PRO A 405 -3.60 -3.67 11.75
CA PRO A 405 -4.31 -2.83 12.70
C PRO A 405 -3.76 -2.97 14.13
N LEU A 406 -3.98 -1.93 14.93
CA LEU A 406 -4.02 -2.07 16.38
C LEU A 406 -5.47 -2.40 16.77
N ILE A 407 -5.70 -3.49 17.50
CA ILE A 407 -7.04 -3.98 17.83
C ILE A 407 -7.34 -3.63 19.29
N ASN A 408 -8.32 -2.76 19.50
CA ASN A 408 -8.83 -2.37 20.81
C ASN A 408 -10.25 -2.94 21.00
N SER A 409 -10.45 -4.00 21.77
CA SER A 409 -9.48 -4.74 22.58
C SER A 409 -9.95 -6.15 22.89
N VAL A 410 -9.10 -6.91 23.59
CA VAL A 410 -9.45 -8.16 24.27
C VAL A 410 -9.36 -7.96 25.79
N ASN A 411 -10.13 -8.69 26.58
CA ASN A 411 -9.99 -8.72 28.04
C ASN A 411 -9.82 -10.16 28.54
N ALA A 412 -9.60 -10.34 29.84
CA ALA A 412 -9.25 -11.64 30.43
C ALA A 412 -10.44 -12.61 30.59
N LYS A 413 -11.64 -12.27 30.09
CA LYS A 413 -12.76 -13.22 30.01
C LYS A 413 -12.54 -14.22 28.88
N GLU A 414 -12.84 -15.49 29.16
CA GLU A 414 -12.59 -16.58 28.21
C GLU A 414 -13.36 -16.39 26.90
N GLU A 415 -14.66 -16.09 27.00
CA GLU A 415 -15.55 -15.86 25.86
C GLU A 415 -15.07 -14.72 24.93
N VAL A 416 -14.47 -13.67 25.50
CA VAL A 416 -13.94 -12.53 24.73
C VAL A 416 -12.65 -12.91 24.02
N MET A 417 -11.75 -13.61 24.71
CA MET A 417 -10.51 -14.11 24.11
C MET A 417 -10.80 -15.10 22.98
N GLU A 418 -11.77 -15.99 23.14
CA GLU A 418 -12.18 -16.97 22.13
C GLU A 418 -12.84 -16.34 20.91
N ALA A 419 -13.45 -15.16 21.06
CA ALA A 419 -14.01 -14.40 19.94
C ALA A 419 -12.95 -13.54 19.21
N ILE A 420 -12.02 -12.91 19.94
CA ILE A 420 -11.06 -11.94 19.37
C ILE A 420 -9.80 -12.60 18.80
N PHE A 421 -9.21 -13.58 19.48
CA PHE A 421 -7.94 -14.16 19.03
C PHE A 421 -7.99 -14.85 17.66
N PRO A 422 -9.08 -15.51 17.23
CA PRO A 422 -9.20 -15.99 15.85
C PRO A 422 -9.10 -14.86 14.82
N ILE A 423 -9.65 -13.68 15.13
CA ILE A 423 -9.60 -12.50 14.26
C ILE A 423 -8.14 -12.01 14.13
N VAL A 424 -7.44 -11.86 15.25
CA VAL A 424 -6.02 -11.46 15.28
C VAL A 424 -5.14 -12.47 14.54
N GLN A 425 -5.40 -13.77 14.71
CA GLN A 425 -4.66 -14.83 14.01
C GLN A 425 -4.87 -14.77 12.49
N LYS A 426 -6.11 -14.48 12.05
CA LYS A 426 -6.52 -14.49 10.65
C LYS A 426 -6.03 -13.28 9.87
N TYR A 427 -6.25 -12.08 10.38
CA TYR A 427 -5.94 -10.83 9.67
C TYR A 427 -4.59 -10.23 10.06
N GLY A 428 -3.91 -10.82 11.05
CA GLY A 428 -2.81 -10.16 11.73
C GLY A 428 -3.31 -8.99 12.59
N GLY A 429 -2.38 -8.36 13.30
CA GLY A 429 -2.67 -7.19 14.13
C GLY A 429 -1.92 -7.26 15.45
N VAL A 430 -1.78 -6.10 16.08
CA VAL A 430 -1.34 -6.00 17.47
C VAL A 430 -2.59 -5.86 18.32
N VAL A 431 -2.78 -6.69 19.34
CA VAL A 431 -3.99 -6.67 20.18
C VAL A 431 -3.72 -6.00 21.52
N ILE A 432 -4.61 -5.11 21.93
CA ILE A 432 -4.60 -4.52 23.27
C ILE A 432 -5.32 -5.46 24.23
N GLY A 433 -4.59 -6.00 25.20
CA GLY A 433 -5.11 -6.80 26.30
C GLY A 433 -5.43 -5.93 27.51
N LEU A 434 -6.71 -5.69 27.77
CA LEU A 434 -7.17 -5.00 28.97
C LEU A 434 -7.04 -5.92 30.19
N THR A 435 -6.39 -5.46 31.24
CA THR A 435 -6.29 -6.21 32.51
C THR A 435 -7.58 -6.11 33.33
N LEU A 436 -8.70 -6.56 32.74
CA LEU A 436 -10.01 -6.67 33.38
C LEU A 436 -10.64 -8.04 33.12
N GLN A 437 -11.47 -8.49 34.06
CA GLN A 437 -12.31 -9.68 33.89
C GLN A 437 -13.71 -9.40 34.43
N ASP A 438 -13.86 -9.33 35.75
CA ASP A 438 -15.13 -9.08 36.45
C ASP A 438 -15.17 -7.65 37.03
N GLY A 439 -14.58 -6.71 36.30
CA GLY A 439 -14.28 -5.35 36.75
C GLY A 439 -12.79 -5.02 36.63
N ILE A 440 -12.43 -3.79 36.99
CA ILE A 440 -11.04 -3.32 37.01
C ILE A 440 -10.40 -3.71 38.35
N PRO A 441 -9.34 -4.54 38.37
CA PRO A 441 -8.63 -4.86 39.60
C PRO A 441 -8.00 -3.62 40.23
N LEU A 442 -8.04 -3.52 41.56
CA LEU A 442 -7.53 -2.34 42.28
C LEU A 442 -6.00 -2.33 42.37
N TYR A 443 -5.37 -3.51 42.45
CA TYR A 443 -3.94 -3.66 42.72
C TYR A 443 -3.15 -4.12 41.49
N ALA A 444 -1.89 -3.68 41.41
CA ALA A 444 -1.01 -3.95 40.28
C ALA A 444 -0.74 -5.46 40.05
N ASP A 445 -0.60 -6.23 41.14
CA ASP A 445 -0.25 -7.65 41.07
C ASP A 445 -1.40 -8.50 40.48
N GLU A 446 -2.65 -8.10 40.73
CA GLU A 446 -3.83 -8.71 40.12
C GLU A 446 -3.89 -8.41 38.61
N ARG A 447 -3.60 -7.16 38.21
CA ARG A 447 -3.55 -6.78 36.79
C ARG A 447 -2.46 -7.54 36.03
N LEU A 448 -1.29 -7.71 36.64
CA LEU A 448 -0.21 -8.52 36.10
C LEU A 448 -0.62 -9.98 35.90
N THR A 449 -1.39 -10.54 36.85
CA THR A 449 -1.92 -11.91 36.74
C THR A 449 -2.87 -12.05 35.54
N LEU A 450 -3.75 -11.06 35.32
CA LEU A 450 -4.63 -11.05 34.16
C LEU A 450 -3.85 -10.87 32.85
N ALA A 451 -2.82 -10.03 32.81
CA ALA A 451 -1.95 -9.90 31.65
C ALA A 451 -1.27 -11.25 31.29
N LYS A 452 -0.73 -11.96 32.29
CA LYS A 452 -0.16 -13.32 32.11
C LYS A 452 -1.19 -14.30 31.54
N LYS A 453 -2.44 -14.25 32.01
CA LYS A 453 -3.55 -15.07 31.50
C LYS A 453 -3.84 -14.80 30.02
N ILE A 454 -3.95 -13.53 29.63
CA ILE A 454 -4.18 -13.10 28.24
C ILE A 454 -3.08 -13.63 27.32
N ILE A 455 -1.80 -13.44 27.71
CA ILE A 455 -0.64 -13.91 26.93
C ILE A 455 -0.66 -15.43 26.77
N GLN A 456 -0.98 -16.17 27.84
CA GLN A 456 -1.01 -17.62 27.79
C GLN A 456 -2.09 -18.13 26.83
N LYS A 457 -3.29 -17.54 26.83
CA LYS A 457 -4.35 -17.88 25.88
C LYS A 457 -3.99 -17.45 24.46
N ALA A 458 -3.44 -16.25 24.26
CA ALA A 458 -2.99 -15.78 22.94
C ALA A 458 -1.98 -16.76 22.28
N LYS A 459 -1.08 -17.34 23.09
CA LYS A 459 -0.11 -18.35 22.63
C LYS A 459 -0.78 -19.60 22.03
N THR A 460 -1.97 -20.00 22.51
CA THR A 460 -2.69 -21.16 21.93
C THR A 460 -3.22 -20.89 20.53
N TYR A 461 -3.35 -19.62 20.15
CA TYR A 461 -3.70 -19.17 18.79
C TYR A 461 -2.48 -18.76 17.95
N GLN A 462 -1.27 -19.07 18.43
CA GLN A 462 0.00 -18.73 17.75
C GLN A 462 0.19 -17.21 17.59
N ILE A 463 -0.39 -16.42 18.50
CA ILE A 463 -0.16 -14.98 18.58
C ILE A 463 1.08 -14.76 19.45
N PRO A 464 2.18 -14.24 18.90
CA PRO A 464 3.40 -14.03 19.65
C PRO A 464 3.26 -12.82 20.59
N SER A 465 4.05 -12.79 21.66
CA SER A 465 4.08 -11.67 22.61
C SER A 465 4.39 -10.32 21.96
N LYS A 466 5.14 -10.30 20.84
CA LYS A 466 5.39 -9.07 20.05
C LYS A 466 4.13 -8.43 19.47
N ASP A 467 3.03 -9.17 19.36
CA ASP A 467 1.75 -8.68 18.85
C ASP A 467 0.74 -8.38 19.98
N ILE A 468 1.21 -8.21 21.22
CA ILE A 468 0.36 -7.92 22.40
C ILE A 468 0.85 -6.66 23.10
N ILE A 469 -0.08 -5.72 23.33
CA ILE A 469 0.12 -4.54 24.19
C ILE A 469 -0.83 -4.66 25.37
N ILE A 470 -0.39 -4.34 26.59
CA ILE A 470 -1.23 -4.47 27.78
C ILE A 470 -1.74 -3.10 28.21
N ASP A 471 -3.06 -2.97 28.35
CA ASP A 471 -3.66 -1.83 29.03
C ASP A 471 -3.81 -2.15 30.52
N CYS A 472 -3.05 -1.40 31.34
CA CYS A 472 -3.08 -1.55 32.78
C CYS A 472 -4.25 -0.80 33.45
N LEU A 473 -5.11 -0.17 32.66
CA LEU A 473 -6.31 0.57 33.03
C LEU A 473 -6.05 1.75 33.98
N THR A 474 -6.38 2.94 33.50
CA THR A 474 -6.32 4.16 34.30
C THR A 474 -7.51 4.24 35.25
N LEU A 475 -7.25 4.29 36.56
CA LEU A 475 -8.27 4.57 37.56
C LEU A 475 -8.53 6.07 37.72
N THR A 476 -9.78 6.43 38.01
CA THR A 476 -10.20 7.83 38.16
C THR A 476 -9.85 8.37 39.54
N ALA A 477 -9.04 9.43 39.62
CA ALA A 477 -8.55 9.98 40.88
C ALA A 477 -9.65 10.52 41.80
N SER A 478 -10.78 10.97 41.26
CA SER A 478 -11.92 11.46 42.07
C SER A 478 -12.62 10.37 42.87
N ALA A 479 -12.53 9.11 42.42
CA ALA A 479 -13.20 7.96 43.05
C ALA A 479 -12.22 7.01 43.75
N GLN A 480 -11.03 6.82 43.18
CA GLN A 480 -10.06 5.78 43.56
C GLN A 480 -8.66 6.38 43.72
N GLN A 481 -8.57 7.48 44.48
CA GLN A 481 -7.36 8.31 44.57
C GLN A 481 -6.12 7.53 45.04
N LYS A 482 -6.28 6.58 45.97
CA LYS A 482 -5.16 5.80 46.52
C LYS A 482 -4.60 4.83 45.48
N GLU A 483 -5.48 4.31 44.64
CA GLU A 483 -5.19 3.26 43.67
C GLU A 483 -4.64 3.82 42.34
N VAL A 484 -4.58 5.14 42.14
CA VAL A 484 -3.92 5.76 40.97
C VAL A 484 -2.44 5.32 40.86
N GLN A 485 -1.75 5.20 42.01
CA GLN A 485 -0.37 4.71 42.04
C GLN A 485 -0.25 3.22 41.66
N GLU A 486 -1.29 2.42 41.88
CA GLU A 486 -1.32 1.02 41.46
C GLU A 486 -1.36 0.89 39.94
N THR A 487 -1.96 1.84 39.20
CA THR A 487 -1.84 1.88 37.73
C THR A 487 -0.39 2.08 37.29
N LEU A 488 0.35 3.01 37.90
CA LEU A 488 1.76 3.24 37.57
C LEU A 488 2.63 2.02 37.93
N LYS A 489 2.38 1.41 39.09
CA LYS A 489 3.03 0.16 39.51
C LYS A 489 2.76 -0.96 38.51
N ALA A 490 1.51 -1.12 38.05
CA ALA A 490 1.14 -2.15 37.07
C ALA A 490 1.88 -1.96 35.73
N VAL A 491 1.95 -0.71 35.22
CA VAL A 491 2.72 -0.38 34.01
C VAL A 491 4.17 -0.82 34.16
N SER A 492 4.79 -0.50 35.31
CA SER A 492 6.18 -0.87 35.59
C SER A 492 6.37 -2.38 35.69
N LEU A 493 5.45 -3.10 36.36
CA LEU A 493 5.50 -4.56 36.47
C LEU A 493 5.38 -5.23 35.09
N VAL A 494 4.43 -4.79 34.25
CA VAL A 494 4.28 -5.35 32.90
C VAL A 494 5.53 -5.09 32.07
N LYS A 495 6.08 -3.87 32.12
CA LYS A 495 7.28 -3.53 31.35
C LYS A 495 8.49 -4.36 31.78
N ASN A 496 8.70 -4.51 33.08
CA ASN A 496 9.91 -5.14 33.63
C ASN A 496 9.81 -6.68 33.71
N GLU A 497 8.64 -7.24 34.08
CA GLU A 497 8.49 -8.70 34.22
C GLU A 497 8.06 -9.39 32.94
N LEU A 498 7.25 -8.74 32.09
CA LEU A 498 6.73 -9.35 30.86
C LEU A 498 7.46 -8.87 29.61
N SER A 499 8.29 -7.82 29.72
CA SER A 499 8.99 -7.20 28.59
C SER A 499 8.04 -6.80 27.45
N LEU A 500 6.84 -6.36 27.80
CA LEU A 500 5.81 -5.93 26.86
C LEU A 500 5.65 -4.41 26.85
N TYR A 501 5.08 -3.92 25.74
CA TYR A 501 4.62 -2.55 25.64
C TYR A 501 3.30 -2.36 26.41
N THR A 502 3.11 -1.16 26.94
CA THR A 502 1.92 -0.81 27.72
C THR A 502 1.18 0.37 27.11
N THR A 503 -0.14 0.39 27.28
CA THR A 503 -1.03 1.49 26.88
C THR A 503 -1.87 1.96 28.06
N LEU A 504 -2.34 3.20 28.00
CA LEU A 504 -3.28 3.79 28.96
C LEU A 504 -4.13 4.86 28.28
N GLY A 505 -5.44 4.84 28.56
CA GLY A 505 -6.30 6.01 28.41
C GLY A 505 -5.96 7.05 29.48
N VAL A 506 -5.04 7.97 29.18
CA VAL A 506 -4.49 8.92 30.17
C VAL A 506 -5.57 9.89 30.66
N SER A 507 -6.45 10.32 29.76
CA SER A 507 -7.54 11.27 30.04
C SER A 507 -8.51 10.80 31.13
N ASN A 508 -8.54 9.49 31.44
CA ASN A 508 -9.44 8.90 32.42
C ASN A 508 -9.11 9.30 33.87
N VAL A 509 -7.84 9.58 34.18
CA VAL A 509 -7.39 9.88 35.55
C VAL A 509 -8.11 11.08 36.16
N SER A 510 -8.47 12.06 35.32
CA SER A 510 -9.01 13.36 35.75
C SER A 510 -10.53 13.46 35.70
N PHE A 511 -11.27 12.40 35.35
CA PHE A 511 -12.73 12.46 35.29
C PHE A 511 -13.34 12.93 36.63
N GLY A 512 -14.27 13.87 36.55
CA GLY A 512 -14.95 14.44 37.72
C GLY A 512 -14.16 15.51 38.48
N LEU A 513 -12.94 15.89 38.04
CA LEU A 513 -12.12 16.92 38.68
C LEU A 513 -11.98 18.19 37.82
N PRO A 514 -11.84 19.38 38.44
CA PRO A 514 -11.54 20.62 37.70
C PRO A 514 -10.09 20.63 37.19
N HIS A 515 -9.81 21.50 36.22
CA HIS A 515 -8.45 21.71 35.69
C HIS A 515 -7.77 20.42 35.17
N ARG A 516 -8.56 19.57 34.49
CA ARG A 516 -8.15 18.27 33.94
C ARG A 516 -6.80 18.26 33.20
N PRO A 517 -6.44 19.26 32.35
CA PRO A 517 -5.16 19.26 31.65
C PRO A 517 -3.94 19.17 32.59
N LEU A 518 -3.98 19.82 33.76
CA LEU A 518 -2.91 19.76 34.75
C LEU A 518 -2.72 18.34 35.31
N LEU A 519 -3.82 17.65 35.63
CA LEU A 519 -3.76 16.28 36.13
C LEU A 519 -3.33 15.31 35.04
N ASN A 520 -3.87 15.46 33.83
CA ASN A 520 -3.53 14.61 32.69
C ASN A 520 -2.03 14.69 32.35
N ARG A 521 -1.45 15.89 32.22
CA ARG A 521 -0.02 16.04 31.91
C ARG A 521 0.90 15.54 33.02
N THR A 522 0.52 15.76 34.28
CA THR A 522 1.30 15.30 35.43
C THR A 522 1.27 13.77 35.52
N PHE A 523 0.10 13.17 35.34
CA PHE A 523 -0.05 11.72 35.32
C PHE A 523 0.66 11.10 34.11
N LEU A 524 0.58 11.72 32.94
CA LEU A 524 1.31 11.29 31.75
C LEU A 524 2.82 11.21 32.01
N ALA A 525 3.43 12.27 32.56
CA ALA A 525 4.86 12.27 32.88
C ALA A 525 5.24 11.11 33.84
N LEU A 526 4.42 10.85 34.86
CA LEU A 526 4.62 9.74 35.79
C LEU A 526 4.46 8.38 35.09
N ALA A 527 3.48 8.24 34.20
CA ALA A 527 3.23 7.01 33.46
C ALA A 527 4.35 6.70 32.46
N LEU A 528 4.86 7.71 31.75
CA LEU A 528 6.03 7.59 30.87
C LEU A 528 7.26 7.14 31.66
N GLN A 529 7.50 7.72 32.83
CA GLN A 529 8.58 7.27 33.72
C GLN A 529 8.39 5.83 34.21
N ALA A 530 7.15 5.39 34.43
CA ALA A 530 6.85 4.02 34.82
C ALA A 530 7.02 3.00 33.67
N GLY A 531 7.08 3.44 32.42
CA GLY A 531 7.27 2.60 31.23
C GLY A 531 6.11 2.59 30.24
N LEU A 532 5.22 3.60 30.28
CA LEU A 532 4.13 3.75 29.29
C LEU A 532 4.70 3.95 27.88
N ASN A 533 4.21 3.18 26.91
CA ASN A 533 4.66 3.24 25.52
C ASN A 533 3.63 3.82 24.56
N LEU A 534 2.35 3.60 24.82
CA LEU A 534 1.23 4.03 23.99
C LEU A 534 0.22 4.86 24.81
N PRO A 535 0.45 6.15 25.06
CA PRO A 535 -0.59 7.01 25.60
C PRO A 535 -1.72 7.20 24.58
N ILE A 536 -2.95 6.82 24.95
CA ILE A 536 -4.17 7.23 24.25
C ILE A 536 -4.57 8.59 24.85
N ILE A 537 -4.38 9.66 24.06
CA ILE A 537 -4.53 11.06 24.48
C ILE A 537 -5.14 11.92 23.38
N ASN A 538 -5.57 13.13 23.76
CA ASN A 538 -5.90 14.18 22.80
C ASN A 538 -4.60 14.88 22.32
N PRO A 539 -4.17 14.68 21.05
CA PRO A 539 -2.94 15.31 20.54
C PRO A 539 -3.10 16.82 20.32
N LEU A 540 -4.34 17.34 20.25
CA LEU A 540 -4.61 18.79 20.19
C LEU A 540 -4.40 19.49 21.54
N ASP A 541 -4.18 18.75 22.63
CA ASP A 541 -3.76 19.34 23.90
C ASP A 541 -2.25 19.53 23.90
N GLN A 542 -1.82 20.75 23.58
CA GLN A 542 -0.40 21.11 23.49
C GLN A 542 0.38 20.75 24.78
N GLN A 543 -0.25 20.84 25.96
CA GLN A 543 0.46 20.52 27.21
C GLN A 543 0.80 19.03 27.33
N LEU A 544 -0.01 18.15 26.74
CA LEU A 544 0.29 16.72 26.67
C LEU A 544 1.40 16.46 25.67
N MET A 545 1.34 17.07 24.49
CA MET A 545 2.38 16.92 23.46
C MET A 545 3.73 17.49 23.90
N ASP A 546 3.76 18.64 24.55
CA ASP A 546 4.97 19.21 25.15
C ASP A 546 5.58 18.28 26.20
N THR A 547 4.74 17.58 26.97
CA THR A 547 5.20 16.58 27.95
C THR A 547 5.84 15.37 27.26
N ILE A 548 5.29 14.92 26.13
CA ILE A 548 5.87 13.85 25.30
C ILE A 548 7.22 14.30 24.72
N ASP A 549 7.29 15.48 24.12
CA ASP A 549 8.52 16.00 23.52
C ASP A 549 9.62 16.19 24.57
N ALA A 550 9.29 16.75 25.74
CA ALA A 550 10.22 16.85 26.85
C ALA A 550 10.69 15.47 27.34
N TYR A 551 9.78 14.50 27.44
CA TYR A 551 10.15 13.13 27.81
C TYR A 551 11.07 12.49 26.77
N ARG A 552 10.84 12.68 25.47
CA ARG A 552 11.70 12.16 24.40
C ARG A 552 13.13 12.65 24.53
N VAL A 553 13.35 13.91 24.90
CA VAL A 553 14.69 14.45 25.20
C VAL A 553 15.27 13.79 26.46
N LEU A 554 14.52 13.81 27.57
CA LEU A 554 14.99 13.34 28.87
C LEU A 554 15.27 11.83 28.92
N SER A 555 14.59 11.05 28.08
CA SER A 555 14.74 9.60 27.95
C SER A 555 15.70 9.18 26.82
N TYR A 556 16.38 10.15 26.18
CA TYR A 556 17.34 9.92 25.10
C TYR A 556 16.73 9.29 23.82
N GLN A 557 15.45 9.53 23.57
CA GLN A 557 14.77 9.17 22.32
C GLN A 557 15.02 10.23 21.24
N ASP A 558 14.99 11.51 21.60
CA ASP A 558 15.37 12.63 20.74
C ASP A 558 16.85 12.99 20.97
N LYS A 559 17.73 12.32 20.22
CA LYS A 559 19.18 12.53 20.33
C LYS A 559 19.53 13.96 19.91
N ASP A 560 20.35 14.60 20.74
CA ASP A 560 20.76 16.00 20.58
C ASP A 560 19.59 17.01 20.61
N ALA A 561 18.40 16.57 21.04
CA ALA A 561 17.18 17.37 21.13
C ALA A 561 16.77 18.05 19.80
N ILE A 562 17.07 17.42 18.65
CA ILE A 562 16.85 18.01 17.32
C ILE A 562 15.36 18.30 17.10
N GLN A 563 14.51 17.30 17.30
CA GLN A 563 13.06 17.46 17.07
C GLN A 563 12.46 18.46 18.07
N TYR A 564 12.91 18.42 19.32
CA TYR A 564 12.50 19.36 20.36
C TYR A 564 12.86 20.80 19.98
N ILE A 565 14.08 21.05 19.52
CA ILE A 565 14.53 22.38 19.10
C ILE A 565 13.70 22.86 17.90
N GLU A 566 13.46 22.01 16.88
CA GLU A 566 12.65 22.38 15.72
C GLU A 566 11.23 22.82 16.11
N LYS A 567 10.56 22.03 16.96
CA LYS A 567 9.20 22.34 17.42
C LYS A 567 9.13 23.57 18.32
N GLN A 568 10.08 23.70 19.25
CA GLN A 568 10.05 24.73 20.29
C GLN A 568 10.69 26.06 19.86
N SER A 569 11.61 26.06 18.89
CA SER A 569 12.20 27.30 18.36
C SER A 569 11.20 28.14 17.55
N GLN A 570 10.16 27.51 17.01
CA GLN A 570 9.06 28.20 16.34
C GLN A 570 8.00 28.75 17.33
N HIS A 571 8.12 28.48 18.64
CA HIS A 571 7.27 29.06 19.68
C HIS A 571 7.65 30.52 19.97
N THR A 572 7.45 31.40 18.98
CA THR A 572 7.06 32.77 19.29
C THR A 572 5.59 32.70 19.65
N VAL A 573 5.19 33.18 20.83
CA VAL A 573 3.80 33.16 21.31
C VAL A 573 2.91 33.90 20.31
N GLN A 574 2.36 33.19 19.33
CA GLN A 574 1.24 33.64 18.52
C GLN A 574 -0.03 33.13 19.21
N PRO A 575 -1.07 33.97 19.34
CA PRO A 575 -2.36 33.49 19.79
C PRO A 575 -2.84 32.42 18.81
N VAL A 576 -3.04 31.20 19.32
CA VAL A 576 -3.72 30.14 18.57
C VAL A 576 -5.16 30.59 18.36
N PHE A 577 -5.45 31.08 17.16
CA PHE A 577 -6.82 31.13 16.69
C PHE A 577 -7.22 29.70 16.35
N PRO A 578 -8.32 29.17 16.89
CA PRO A 578 -8.91 27.97 16.35
C PRO A 578 -9.42 28.33 14.94
N THR A 579 -8.65 28.00 13.89
CA THR A 579 -9.21 27.96 12.54
C THR A 579 -10.13 26.75 12.49
N THR A 580 -11.38 26.98 12.85
CA THR A 580 -12.43 25.95 12.90
C THR A 580 -12.90 25.50 11.51
N ASP A 581 -12.47 26.17 10.45
CA ASP A 581 -12.81 25.84 9.06
C ASP A 581 -11.54 25.74 8.20
N PHE A 582 -11.39 24.62 7.47
CA PHE A 582 -10.35 24.45 6.47
C PHE A 582 -10.50 25.50 5.37
N THR A 583 -9.37 26.06 4.91
CA THR A 583 -9.37 26.97 3.75
C THR A 583 -9.59 26.16 2.46
N LEU A 584 -9.95 26.81 1.34
CA LEU A 584 -10.04 26.11 0.05
C LEU A 584 -8.69 25.47 -0.34
N HIS A 585 -7.57 26.11 0.01
CA HIS A 585 -6.23 25.56 -0.17
C HIS A 585 -6.04 24.26 0.63
N ASP A 586 -6.41 24.26 1.92
CA ASP A 586 -6.35 23.03 2.74
C ASP A 586 -7.28 21.94 2.22
N ILE A 587 -8.50 22.30 1.81
CA ILE A 587 -9.49 21.37 1.27
C ILE A 587 -8.94 20.66 0.03
N ILE A 588 -8.23 21.37 -0.86
CA ILE A 588 -7.58 20.80 -2.04
C ILE A 588 -6.42 19.90 -1.64
N ILE A 589 -5.51 20.36 -0.77
CA ILE A 589 -4.35 19.57 -0.33
C ILE A 589 -4.77 18.23 0.29
N HIS A 590 -5.84 18.21 1.08
CA HIS A 590 -6.34 17.00 1.76
C HIS A 590 -7.41 16.23 0.98
N GLY A 591 -7.75 16.66 -0.23
CA GLY A 591 -8.72 15.95 -1.05
C GLY A 591 -10.16 15.91 -0.49
N LEU A 592 -10.63 16.95 0.21
CA LEU A 592 -11.95 16.99 0.85
C LEU A 592 -13.08 17.33 -0.15
N LYS A 593 -13.61 16.29 -0.80
CA LYS A 593 -14.52 16.40 -1.96
C LYS A 593 -15.88 17.06 -1.69
N ASP A 594 -16.55 16.83 -0.56
CA ASP A 594 -17.90 17.39 -0.38
C ASP A 594 -17.86 18.86 0.09
N GLU A 595 -16.76 19.28 0.72
CA GLU A 595 -16.55 20.66 1.18
C GLU A 595 -16.13 21.63 0.08
N VAL A 596 -15.39 21.14 -0.92
CA VAL A 596 -14.78 21.99 -1.94
C VAL A 596 -15.81 22.81 -2.70
N LYS A 597 -17.00 22.25 -2.95
CA LYS A 597 -18.07 22.95 -3.65
C LYS A 597 -18.58 24.14 -2.85
N ALA A 598 -18.91 23.92 -1.58
CA ALA A 598 -19.44 24.96 -0.70
C ALA A 598 -18.40 26.06 -0.46
N LYS A 599 -17.14 25.69 -0.20
CA LYS A 599 -16.06 26.67 0.04
C LYS A 599 -15.70 27.47 -1.21
N THR A 600 -15.72 26.84 -2.38
CA THR A 600 -15.51 27.52 -3.67
C THR A 600 -16.63 28.52 -3.94
N GLN A 601 -17.90 28.15 -3.69
CA GLN A 601 -19.04 29.06 -3.81
C GLN A 601 -18.96 30.25 -2.85
N GLU A 602 -18.53 30.03 -1.61
CA GLU A 602 -18.31 31.09 -0.61
C GLU A 602 -17.24 32.08 -1.10
N LEU A 603 -16.10 31.60 -1.59
CA LEU A 603 -15.02 32.46 -2.08
C LEU A 603 -15.41 33.23 -3.34
N LEU A 604 -16.22 32.65 -4.23
CA LEU A 604 -16.75 33.32 -5.42
C LEU A 604 -17.67 34.52 -5.09
N GLN A 605 -18.18 34.64 -3.85
CA GLN A 605 -18.93 35.82 -3.41
C GLN A 605 -18.02 37.04 -3.19
N THR A 606 -16.72 36.83 -2.98
CA THR A 606 -15.77 37.87 -2.57
C THR A 606 -14.57 38.04 -3.49
N LYS A 607 -14.24 37.02 -4.31
CA LYS A 607 -13.10 37.01 -5.24
C LYS A 607 -13.54 36.67 -6.67
N GLN A 608 -12.76 37.12 -7.65
CA GLN A 608 -12.98 36.73 -9.04
C GLN A 608 -12.56 35.28 -9.28
N ALA A 609 -13.25 34.58 -10.20
CA ALA A 609 -12.98 33.20 -10.57
C ALA A 609 -11.49 32.95 -10.91
N LEU A 610 -10.90 33.81 -11.74
CA LEU A 610 -9.47 33.72 -12.12
C LEU A 610 -8.53 33.91 -10.92
N GLU A 611 -8.87 34.81 -9.99
CA GLU A 611 -8.07 35.03 -8.79
C GLU A 611 -8.06 33.79 -7.88
N ILE A 612 -9.19 33.08 -7.77
CA ILE A 612 -9.28 31.83 -7.01
C ILE A 612 -8.42 30.74 -7.67
N ILE A 613 -8.46 30.64 -9.00
CA ILE A 613 -7.65 29.67 -9.74
C ILE A 613 -6.16 29.96 -9.54
N ASP A 614 -5.72 31.19 -9.83
CA ASP A 614 -4.29 31.53 -9.88
C ASP A 614 -3.64 31.65 -8.51
N GLN A 615 -4.37 32.11 -7.49
CA GLN A 615 -3.79 32.39 -6.16
C GLN A 615 -4.08 31.31 -5.12
N ILE A 616 -5.02 30.39 -5.37
CA ILE A 616 -5.42 29.37 -4.39
C ILE A 616 -5.28 27.97 -4.98
N ILE A 617 -5.96 27.70 -6.10
CA ILE A 617 -6.01 26.33 -6.67
C ILE A 617 -4.66 25.91 -7.25
N ILE A 618 -4.06 26.73 -8.12
CA ILE A 618 -2.77 26.41 -8.74
C ILE A 618 -1.66 26.26 -7.68
N PRO A 619 -1.51 27.19 -6.71
CA PRO A 619 -0.54 27.02 -5.63
C PRO A 619 -0.76 25.75 -4.79
N ALA A 620 -2.02 25.40 -4.48
CA ALA A 620 -2.33 24.16 -3.77
C ALA A 620 -1.91 22.92 -4.57
N LEU A 621 -2.20 22.89 -5.87
CA LEU A 621 -1.79 21.80 -6.75
C LEU A 621 -0.26 21.70 -6.89
N ASN A 622 0.44 22.83 -6.99
CA ASN A 622 1.90 22.84 -7.05
C ASN A 622 2.49 22.30 -5.75
N GLN A 623 1.96 22.67 -4.60
CA GLN A 623 2.39 22.10 -3.32
C GLN A 623 2.15 20.58 -3.27
N VAL A 624 0.98 20.11 -3.73
CA VAL A 624 0.67 18.66 -3.80
C VAL A 624 1.66 17.96 -4.73
N GLY A 625 2.00 18.57 -5.87
CA GLY A 625 3.03 18.09 -6.78
C GLY A 625 4.41 17.99 -6.13
N ASP A 626 4.86 19.07 -5.49
CA ASP A 626 6.13 19.14 -4.76
C ASP A 626 6.17 18.09 -3.63
N ASP A 627 5.08 17.94 -2.88
CA ASP A 627 4.98 16.98 -1.80
C ASP A 627 4.98 15.54 -2.33
N TYR A 628 4.46 15.27 -3.53
CA TYR A 628 4.54 13.96 -4.20
C TYR A 628 5.97 13.65 -4.65
N GLU A 629 6.65 14.58 -5.32
CA GLU A 629 8.05 14.42 -5.74
C GLU A 629 9.01 14.22 -4.55
N ASN A 630 8.72 14.88 -3.43
CA ASN A 630 9.50 14.76 -2.19
C ASN A 630 9.05 13.62 -1.27
N ASN A 631 8.18 12.70 -1.74
CA ASN A 631 7.68 11.54 -0.98
C ASN A 631 6.98 11.89 0.35
N ARG A 632 6.37 13.07 0.43
CA ARG A 632 5.55 13.51 1.58
C ARG A 632 4.09 13.10 1.45
N ILE A 633 3.59 13.03 0.22
CA ILE A 633 2.29 12.44 -0.12
C ILE A 633 2.48 11.37 -1.19
N PHE A 634 1.49 10.50 -1.37
CA PHE A 634 1.56 9.39 -2.32
C PHE A 634 0.51 9.54 -3.42
N LEU A 635 0.56 8.63 -4.40
CA LEU A 635 -0.32 8.63 -5.56
C LEU A 635 -1.82 8.73 -5.18
N PRO A 636 -2.33 8.02 -4.14
CA PRO A 636 -3.66 8.24 -3.59
C PRO A 636 -4.04 9.70 -3.35
N GLN A 637 -3.24 10.40 -2.56
CA GLN A 637 -3.49 11.78 -2.16
C GLN A 637 -3.39 12.72 -3.36
N LEU A 638 -2.48 12.45 -4.30
CA LEU A 638 -2.35 13.21 -5.55
C LEU A 638 -3.63 13.10 -6.40
N ILE A 639 -4.13 11.88 -6.62
CA ILE A 639 -5.39 11.65 -7.36
C ILE A 639 -6.56 12.34 -6.63
N GLN A 640 -6.64 12.18 -5.31
CA GLN A 640 -7.73 12.73 -4.52
C GLN A 640 -7.76 14.28 -4.55
N SER A 641 -6.59 14.91 -4.44
CA SER A 641 -6.44 16.35 -4.58
C SER A 641 -6.83 16.83 -5.98
N ALA A 642 -6.43 16.10 -7.02
CA ALA A 642 -6.80 16.41 -8.40
C ALA A 642 -8.33 16.28 -8.64
N GLU A 643 -8.97 15.23 -8.11
CA GLU A 643 -10.44 15.07 -8.17
C GLU A 643 -11.19 16.17 -7.40
N THR A 644 -10.70 16.51 -6.21
CA THR A 644 -11.26 17.61 -5.39
C THR A 644 -11.13 18.94 -6.12
N THR A 645 -10.00 19.17 -6.77
CA THR A 645 -9.75 20.34 -7.59
C THR A 645 -10.67 20.38 -8.82
N LYS A 646 -10.91 19.24 -9.47
CA LYS A 646 -11.88 19.14 -10.57
C LYS A 646 -13.28 19.59 -10.14
N LEU A 647 -13.75 19.19 -8.95
CA LEU A 647 -15.02 19.65 -8.39
C LEU A 647 -15.03 21.17 -8.12
N ALA A 648 -13.91 21.73 -7.66
CA ALA A 648 -13.76 23.19 -7.53
C ALA A 648 -13.89 23.89 -8.90
N PHE A 649 -13.19 23.38 -9.91
CA PHE A 649 -13.26 23.90 -11.28
C PHE A 649 -14.64 23.78 -11.89
N GLU A 650 -15.41 22.71 -11.63
CA GLU A 650 -16.79 22.59 -12.09
C GLU A 650 -17.67 23.72 -11.53
N VAL A 651 -17.51 24.06 -10.25
CA VAL A 651 -18.21 25.18 -9.61
C VAL A 651 -17.81 26.51 -10.25
N ILE A 652 -16.51 26.75 -10.45
CA ILE A 652 -16.02 27.98 -11.08
C ILE A 652 -16.50 28.07 -12.55
N LYS A 653 -16.47 26.96 -13.29
CA LYS A 653 -16.99 26.88 -14.68
C LYS A 653 -18.45 27.27 -14.79
N SER A 654 -19.27 26.93 -13.79
CA SER A 654 -20.67 27.34 -13.75
C SER A 654 -20.89 28.85 -13.62
N THR A 655 -19.85 29.61 -13.23
CA THR A 655 -19.89 31.08 -13.13
C THR A 655 -19.34 31.81 -14.37
N PHE A 656 -18.68 31.11 -15.30
CA PHE A 656 -18.21 31.71 -16.54
C PHE A 656 -19.33 31.80 -17.59
N HIS A 657 -19.53 32.99 -18.16
CA HIS A 657 -20.39 33.16 -19.34
C HIS A 657 -19.62 32.74 -20.60
N GLN A 658 -19.77 31.49 -21.05
CA GLN A 658 -19.48 30.92 -22.39
C GLN A 658 -18.22 31.35 -23.19
N GLN A 659 -17.28 32.13 -22.65
CA GLN A 659 -16.16 32.72 -23.40
C GLN A 659 -14.79 32.65 -22.71
N ASP A 660 -14.64 32.06 -21.53
CA ASP A 660 -13.31 31.79 -20.96
C ASP A 660 -12.86 30.37 -21.35
N ALA A 661 -11.88 30.32 -22.25
CA ALA A 661 -11.42 29.11 -22.93
C ALA A 661 -10.61 28.18 -22.01
N ALA A 662 -10.74 26.86 -22.20
CA ALA A 662 -9.84 25.87 -21.61
C ALA A 662 -8.38 26.15 -22.01
N LYS A 663 -7.41 25.91 -21.11
CA LYS A 663 -5.97 26.24 -21.30
C LYS A 663 -5.45 25.75 -22.66
N ALA A 664 -5.44 24.44 -22.84
CA ALA A 664 -5.02 23.77 -24.06
C ALA A 664 -5.70 22.40 -24.18
N THR A 665 -5.93 21.96 -25.42
CA THR A 665 -6.48 20.63 -25.71
C THR A 665 -5.34 19.64 -25.93
N VAL A 666 -5.33 18.55 -25.16
CA VAL A 666 -4.33 17.47 -25.28
C VAL A 666 -5.02 16.14 -25.56
N VAL A 667 -4.41 15.30 -26.39
CA VAL A 667 -4.91 13.94 -26.67
C VAL A 667 -4.04 12.93 -25.95
N MET A 668 -4.64 11.93 -25.31
CA MET A 668 -3.92 10.87 -24.58
C MET A 668 -4.48 9.49 -24.87
N CYS A 669 -3.59 8.48 -24.92
CA CYS A 669 -3.98 7.08 -25.05
C CYS A 669 -2.89 6.12 -24.55
N THR A 670 -3.27 4.88 -24.26
CA THR A 670 -2.29 3.78 -24.26
C THR A 670 -2.23 3.23 -25.67
N VAL A 671 -1.03 2.83 -26.07
CA VAL A 671 -0.75 2.39 -27.44
C VAL A 671 -1.34 1.00 -27.71
N GLU A 672 -1.48 0.65 -28.98
CA GLU A 672 -1.93 -0.68 -29.40
C GLU A 672 -1.16 -1.80 -28.69
N GLY A 673 -1.88 -2.83 -28.26
CA GLY A 673 -1.41 -3.95 -27.47
C GLY A 673 -1.29 -3.67 -25.97
N ASP A 674 -1.46 -2.42 -25.51
CA ASP A 674 -1.33 -2.07 -24.10
C ASP A 674 -2.68 -1.77 -23.45
N VAL A 675 -3.17 -2.72 -22.65
CA VAL A 675 -4.44 -2.60 -21.92
C VAL A 675 -4.28 -1.96 -20.53
N HIS A 676 -3.06 -1.56 -20.14
CA HIS A 676 -2.78 -0.97 -18.83
C HIS A 676 -2.92 0.55 -18.87
N ASP A 677 -3.99 1.08 -18.30
CA ASP A 677 -4.35 2.49 -18.40
C ASP A 677 -4.27 3.26 -17.09
N ILE A 678 -3.79 2.64 -16.01
CA ILE A 678 -3.67 3.27 -14.68
C ILE A 678 -2.82 4.55 -14.78
N GLY A 679 -1.59 4.47 -15.30
CA GLY A 679 -0.70 5.63 -15.46
C GLY A 679 -1.31 6.74 -16.31
N LYS A 680 -1.91 6.40 -17.46
CA LYS A 680 -2.61 7.37 -18.32
C LYS A 680 -3.78 8.04 -17.60
N ASN A 681 -4.58 7.28 -16.86
CA ASN A 681 -5.74 7.82 -16.14
C ASN A 681 -5.31 8.77 -15.02
N ILE A 682 -4.20 8.47 -14.33
CA ILE A 682 -3.59 9.37 -13.34
C ILE A 682 -3.20 10.69 -14.00
N VAL A 683 -2.43 10.63 -15.09
CA VAL A 683 -2.00 11.84 -15.82
C VAL A 683 -3.21 12.62 -16.32
N LYS A 684 -4.24 11.95 -16.87
CA LYS A 684 -5.49 12.58 -17.30
C LYS A 684 -6.15 13.35 -16.16
N VAL A 685 -6.34 12.71 -15.00
CA VAL A 685 -6.99 13.33 -13.84
C VAL A 685 -6.21 14.57 -13.38
N ILE A 686 -4.88 14.49 -13.36
CA ILE A 686 -4.01 15.61 -13.00
C ILE A 686 -4.04 16.72 -14.06
N LEU A 687 -3.97 16.41 -15.35
CA LEU A 687 -4.05 17.44 -16.40
C LEU A 687 -5.41 18.13 -16.42
N GLU A 688 -6.50 17.39 -16.23
CA GLU A 688 -7.84 17.96 -16.05
C GLU A 688 -7.89 18.89 -14.82
N SER A 689 -7.21 18.55 -13.72
CA SER A 689 -7.14 19.40 -12.52
C SER A 689 -6.31 20.66 -12.74
N TYR A 690 -5.35 20.66 -13.66
CA TYR A 690 -4.60 21.87 -14.06
C TYR A 690 -5.31 22.72 -15.13
N GLY A 691 -6.53 22.34 -15.52
CA GLY A 691 -7.38 23.10 -16.44
C GLY A 691 -7.21 22.77 -17.92
N TYR A 692 -6.45 21.73 -18.26
CA TYR A 692 -6.31 21.23 -19.64
C TYR A 692 -7.58 20.48 -20.08
N GLN A 693 -7.91 20.57 -21.37
CA GLN A 693 -8.95 19.75 -21.98
C GLN A 693 -8.33 18.44 -22.48
N VAL A 694 -8.53 17.36 -21.73
CA VAL A 694 -7.95 16.05 -22.07
C VAL A 694 -8.94 15.23 -22.90
N ILE A 695 -8.53 14.86 -24.11
CA ILE A 695 -9.24 13.92 -24.98
C ILE A 695 -8.59 12.56 -24.83
N ASP A 696 -9.23 11.73 -24.02
CA ASP A 696 -8.78 10.38 -23.73
C ASP A 696 -9.36 9.40 -24.77
N LEU A 697 -8.49 8.83 -25.61
CA LEU A 697 -8.91 7.86 -26.62
C LEU A 697 -9.15 6.46 -26.05
N GLY A 698 -8.79 6.26 -24.78
CA GLY A 698 -8.89 5.00 -24.06
C GLY A 698 -7.57 4.23 -24.08
N LYS A 699 -7.72 2.90 -24.06
CA LYS A 699 -6.62 1.95 -24.06
C LYS A 699 -6.63 1.04 -25.28
N ASP A 700 -5.51 0.38 -25.54
CA ASP A 700 -5.29 -0.42 -26.75
C ASP A 700 -5.65 0.34 -28.03
N VAL A 701 -5.10 1.56 -28.16
CA VAL A 701 -5.50 2.47 -29.23
C VAL A 701 -4.61 2.27 -30.45
N LYS A 702 -5.23 1.82 -31.55
CA LYS A 702 -4.59 1.71 -32.87
C LYS A 702 -4.07 3.05 -33.36
N LYS A 703 -2.90 3.04 -33.99
CA LYS A 703 -2.23 4.24 -34.52
C LYS A 703 -3.12 5.08 -35.45
N GLU A 704 -3.96 4.45 -36.27
CA GLU A 704 -4.88 5.15 -37.19
C GLU A 704 -5.87 6.02 -36.42
N ARG A 705 -6.38 5.52 -35.29
CA ARG A 705 -7.31 6.25 -34.42
C ARG A 705 -6.64 7.45 -33.75
N VAL A 706 -5.35 7.35 -33.43
CA VAL A 706 -4.56 8.48 -32.89
C VAL A 706 -4.39 9.57 -33.96
N VAL A 707 -4.08 9.17 -35.20
CA VAL A 707 -3.99 10.11 -36.34
C VAL A 707 -5.35 10.76 -36.65
N GLU A 708 -6.43 9.99 -36.64
CA GLU A 708 -7.80 10.51 -36.80
C GLU A 708 -8.15 11.51 -35.68
N ALA A 709 -7.77 11.22 -34.44
CA ALA A 709 -7.97 12.12 -33.32
C ALA A 709 -7.17 13.43 -33.47
N TYR A 710 -5.92 13.35 -33.90
CA TYR A 710 -5.10 14.53 -34.22
C TYR A 710 -5.79 15.40 -35.28
N GLN A 711 -6.26 14.80 -36.37
CA GLN A 711 -6.94 15.52 -37.46
C GLN A 711 -8.30 16.09 -37.05
N LYS A 712 -9.03 15.41 -36.16
CA LYS A 712 -10.37 15.80 -35.73
C LYS A 712 -10.35 16.89 -34.66
N TYR A 713 -9.45 16.78 -33.69
CA TYR A 713 -9.47 17.61 -32.49
C TYR A 713 -8.39 18.69 -32.47
N HIS A 714 -7.42 18.63 -33.38
CA HIS A 714 -6.30 19.58 -33.47
C HIS A 714 -5.65 19.87 -32.11
N PRO A 715 -5.20 18.81 -31.38
CA PRO A 715 -4.63 18.99 -30.05
C PRO A 715 -3.29 19.74 -30.13
N GLN A 716 -2.98 20.45 -29.06
CA GLN A 716 -1.71 21.17 -28.89
C GLN A 716 -0.59 20.26 -28.39
N ALA A 717 -0.89 19.07 -27.87
CA ALA A 717 0.10 18.04 -27.57
C ALA A 717 -0.54 16.64 -27.57
N ILE A 718 0.25 15.60 -27.82
CA ILE A 718 -0.20 14.18 -27.81
C ILE A 718 0.64 13.36 -26.83
N GLY A 719 -0.02 12.66 -25.91
CA GLY A 719 0.60 11.79 -24.91
C GLY A 719 0.35 10.32 -25.17
N LEU A 720 1.43 9.53 -25.18
CA LEU A 720 1.36 8.07 -25.36
C LEU A 720 1.90 7.35 -24.12
N SER A 721 1.18 6.32 -23.67
CA SER A 721 1.54 5.51 -22.50
C SER A 721 1.75 4.03 -22.87
N ALA A 722 2.77 3.40 -22.27
CA ALA A 722 2.97 1.94 -22.32
C ALA A 722 3.53 1.40 -20.99
N LEU A 723 2.99 0.28 -20.51
CA LEU A 723 3.43 -0.42 -19.30
C LEU A 723 4.20 -1.70 -19.62
N MET A 724 3.92 -2.36 -20.75
CA MET A 724 4.61 -3.60 -21.11
C MET A 724 5.78 -3.35 -22.05
N THR A 725 6.89 -4.06 -21.85
CA THR A 725 8.03 -3.98 -22.77
C THR A 725 7.67 -4.45 -24.19
N THR A 726 6.67 -5.32 -24.33
CA THR A 726 6.12 -5.75 -25.62
C THR A 726 5.48 -4.61 -26.42
N THR A 727 4.95 -3.56 -25.77
CA THR A 727 4.07 -2.57 -26.42
C THR A 727 4.80 -1.30 -26.86
N VAL A 728 6.05 -1.09 -26.44
CA VAL A 728 6.83 0.11 -26.81
C VAL A 728 7.05 0.21 -28.33
N VAL A 729 7.10 -0.92 -29.04
CA VAL A 729 7.20 -0.95 -30.52
C VAL A 729 5.98 -0.30 -31.18
N HIS A 730 4.80 -0.47 -30.61
CA HIS A 730 3.56 0.14 -31.13
C HIS A 730 3.49 1.63 -30.82
N MET A 731 4.13 2.07 -29.73
CA MET A 731 4.37 3.48 -29.46
C MET A 731 5.21 4.12 -30.57
N GLN A 732 6.33 3.50 -30.94
CA GLN A 732 7.16 3.97 -32.06
C GLN A 732 6.37 4.07 -33.37
N LYS A 733 5.57 3.03 -33.70
CA LYS A 733 4.71 3.04 -34.91
C LYS A 733 3.68 4.17 -34.88
N THR A 734 3.12 4.47 -33.72
CA THR A 734 2.17 5.57 -33.54
C THR A 734 2.83 6.92 -33.77
N ILE A 735 4.01 7.14 -33.18
CA ILE A 735 4.80 8.36 -33.38
C ILE A 735 5.16 8.53 -34.87
N GLN A 736 5.59 7.45 -35.53
CA GLN A 736 5.91 7.49 -36.94
C GLN A 736 4.68 7.85 -37.80
N ALA A 737 3.52 7.25 -37.52
CA ALA A 737 2.29 7.55 -38.23
C ALA A 737 1.83 9.01 -38.05
N LEU A 738 2.01 9.57 -36.85
CA LEU A 738 1.76 10.99 -36.59
C LEU A 738 2.71 11.90 -37.38
N LYS A 739 4.00 11.56 -37.45
CA LYS A 739 4.99 12.30 -38.26
C LYS A 739 4.68 12.21 -39.76
N GLU A 740 4.27 11.04 -40.26
CA GLU A 740 3.82 10.85 -41.64
C GLU A 740 2.54 11.65 -41.96
N ALA A 741 1.69 11.88 -40.96
CA ALA A 741 0.51 12.73 -41.05
C ALA A 741 0.81 14.24 -40.87
N HIS A 742 2.09 14.64 -40.85
CA HIS A 742 2.54 16.01 -40.61
C HIS A 742 1.97 16.59 -39.30
N CYS A 743 2.13 15.82 -38.21
CA CYS A 743 1.82 16.29 -36.87
C CYS A 743 2.79 17.40 -36.44
N ASP A 744 2.25 18.60 -36.18
CA ASP A 744 3.04 19.78 -35.78
C ASP A 744 3.05 19.98 -34.26
N CYS A 745 2.29 19.19 -33.50
CA CYS A 745 2.23 19.30 -32.05
C CYS A 745 3.21 18.35 -31.35
N PRO A 746 3.79 18.76 -30.21
CA PRO A 746 4.74 17.96 -29.45
C PRO A 746 4.13 16.64 -28.96
N ILE A 747 4.92 15.57 -29.09
CA ILE A 747 4.57 14.22 -28.63
C ILE A 747 5.42 13.86 -27.42
N TRP A 748 4.78 13.60 -26.28
CA TRP A 748 5.45 13.10 -25.08
C TRP A 748 5.08 11.63 -24.81
N VAL A 749 5.99 10.91 -24.17
CA VAL A 749 5.81 9.50 -23.81
C VAL A 749 6.11 9.23 -22.34
N GLY A 750 5.43 8.22 -21.77
CA GLY A 750 5.65 7.77 -20.40
C GLY A 750 5.20 6.33 -20.16
N GLY A 751 5.42 5.85 -18.93
CA GLY A 751 5.06 4.51 -18.46
C GLY A 751 6.24 3.70 -17.90
N ALA A 752 5.95 2.65 -17.13
CA ALA A 752 6.93 1.99 -16.25
C ALA A 752 8.15 1.38 -16.97
N VAL A 753 8.01 1.08 -18.26
CA VAL A 753 9.08 0.50 -19.09
C VAL A 753 9.82 1.54 -19.94
N LEU A 754 9.42 2.81 -19.88
CA LEU A 754 10.03 3.90 -20.64
C LEU A 754 11.17 4.54 -19.86
N THR A 755 12.23 4.90 -20.58
CA THR A 755 13.34 5.73 -20.10
C THR A 755 13.58 6.88 -21.08
N ALA A 756 14.37 7.88 -20.66
CA ALA A 756 14.73 9.01 -21.52
C ALA A 756 15.44 8.57 -22.82
N ASP A 757 16.23 7.49 -22.76
CA ASP A 757 16.93 6.96 -23.93
C ASP A 757 15.96 6.25 -24.88
N ILE A 758 15.05 5.43 -24.33
CA ILE A 758 14.00 4.77 -25.11
C ILE A 758 13.12 5.80 -25.83
N ALA A 759 12.69 6.86 -25.13
CA ALA A 759 11.87 7.92 -25.71
C ALA A 759 12.53 8.59 -26.92
N ARG A 760 13.85 8.83 -26.83
CA ARG A 760 14.65 9.40 -27.92
C ARG A 760 14.73 8.46 -29.13
N GLU A 761 14.91 7.17 -28.89
CA GLU A 761 15.02 6.15 -29.95
C GLU A 761 13.71 5.94 -30.71
N ILE A 762 12.58 5.95 -30.01
CA ILE A 762 11.26 5.82 -30.65
C ILE A 762 10.80 7.13 -31.32
N GLY A 763 11.58 8.19 -31.17
CA GLY A 763 11.37 9.48 -31.83
C GLY A 763 10.32 10.37 -31.15
N ALA A 764 10.06 10.18 -29.86
CA ALA A 764 9.26 11.13 -29.08
C ALA A 764 10.01 12.46 -28.90
N ASP A 765 9.27 13.56 -28.74
CA ASP A 765 9.87 14.87 -28.49
C ASP A 765 10.29 15.00 -27.01
N TYR A 766 9.52 14.40 -26.11
CA TYR A 766 9.75 14.46 -24.66
C TYR A 766 9.48 13.14 -23.95
N TYR A 767 10.20 12.92 -22.85
CA TYR A 767 9.96 11.85 -21.89
C TYR A 767 9.49 12.46 -20.57
N CYS A 768 8.40 11.92 -20.02
CA CYS A 768 7.93 12.25 -18.69
C CYS A 768 8.00 11.01 -17.81
N GLN A 769 8.81 11.09 -16.75
CA GLN A 769 8.98 9.98 -15.80
C GLN A 769 7.72 9.75 -14.96
N ASP A 770 6.96 10.81 -14.67
CA ASP A 770 5.77 10.78 -13.82
C ASP A 770 4.72 11.81 -14.29
N ALA A 771 3.59 11.86 -13.58
CA ALA A 771 2.49 12.74 -13.93
C ALA A 771 2.76 14.23 -13.68
N MET A 772 3.58 14.58 -12.68
CA MET A 772 3.93 15.97 -12.38
C MET A 772 4.92 16.52 -13.40
N ALA A 773 5.91 15.72 -13.79
CA ALA A 773 6.80 16.03 -14.92
C ALA A 773 6.02 16.31 -16.21
N THR A 774 4.87 15.65 -16.41
CA THR A 774 3.98 15.94 -17.55
C THR A 774 3.34 17.32 -17.43
N VAL A 775 2.87 17.70 -16.24
CA VAL A 775 2.31 19.05 -16.00
C VAL A 775 3.36 20.12 -16.25
N THR A 776 4.55 19.98 -15.67
CA THR A 776 5.65 20.94 -15.83
C THR A 776 6.03 21.10 -17.29
N LEU A 777 6.20 19.99 -18.02
CA LEU A 777 6.45 20.02 -19.46
C LEU A 777 5.37 20.80 -20.21
N LEU A 778 4.09 20.50 -19.96
CA LEU A 778 2.99 21.15 -20.67
C LEU A 778 2.78 22.62 -20.26
N GLN A 779 3.31 23.08 -19.13
CA GLN A 779 3.33 24.50 -18.77
C GLN A 779 4.46 25.24 -19.48
N ASP A 780 5.56 24.56 -19.78
CA ASP A 780 6.71 25.14 -20.46
C ASP A 780 6.50 25.27 -21.99
N ILE A 781 5.78 24.32 -22.59
CA ILE A 781 5.65 24.23 -24.06
C ILE A 781 4.31 24.74 -24.63
N LEU A 782 3.29 24.96 -23.80
CA LEU A 782 1.94 25.44 -24.19
C LEU A 782 1.59 26.75 -23.48
#